data_AF-A0A9N9ALA1-F1
#
_entry.id   AF-A0A9N9ALA1-F1
#
_cell.length_a   1.000
_cell.length_b   1.000
_cell.length_c   1.000
_cell.angle_alpha   90.00
_cell.angle_beta   90.00
_cell.angle_gamma   90.00
#
_symmetry.space_group_name_H-M   'P 1'
#
loop_
_entity.id
_entity.type
_entity.pdbx_description
1 polymer ?
#
loop_
_entity_poly.entity_id
_entity_poly.type
_entity_poly.pdbx_seq_one_letter_code
_entity_poly.pdbx_strand_id
1 'polypeptide(L)'
;MSLSSKRKRAGNTTNSSKQAPPIHTDKEFTQNATTTSVNYEDDINDFSIASSNSFHTDDELPISSKRSKNEPNTPEEEEASINSSSNSSVSDGSGASATIIDTKNFPHSPPLLSPSQYTYTVNPPPVGRPIRIYCDGIFDLFHFGHARMLEQAKKAFGDEREVYLLVGVCDDQLTREKKGKTVMNGYERAESLRHCKWVDCVIEHAPWVVDQEFLSKHRIDYVAHDDIPYASIDTSDVYAFVKEQGKFLPTHRTEGVSTSDLITRIVRDYDQYVRRNLERGVTAKELNLGFLKEQEVNLKKSISDIKTSIHQNWHGTKTELRNDFSELKNDLRQTFAVWEEKSQEYVREFSRKFGAESVVDKIFRRRSRRSMVGGVANGEDSTSTITGVPPDHLRVLATLMSTYPLALTFRSLPPRNQNLKHLFSLTFAILVMFGMFDVANTTSLSRFATGVYGFLVCALLCYAVTVYVKGKWAPRIVFFLAMGHLSVSARLSNDKFDLTGPQMILVIKLTTFAFSVYDGQKPIKELTPYQRNKRIVVLPSLLEFLGYVFFFGGFLVGPAFEFMDYRQFITMGMYKLSSKTLKRIQLQHHDEIDQSLQNNIIGQNNGQITDNQKDDDDDDEKKNLYYIPDGFYPAVRKLLFGFFWITLSMLMAKEFTIEWTLSEEYKKKSFLYKFYYIQIAAFCARFKYYVVWLIAEGACILSGLGFNGYDDKGNAKWNRVTNIDVIAYETADNIKTLLEAWNMNTNIWLKNYVYLRVTPSGKKPTFFSTFATFGTSALWHGFLPGYYLTFVSGAFVQSTHRAIRRNIRPFFLTPTLSPYKRIYDLTGWFATQITINYLIVPFLLLSLRQSLHVWKLNYFIAHVGVILINVLFAMGAGKMLMRTRVLLSNKKDLLKQVEKSTNGDAKDIGENIENAVVPE
;
A
#
# COMPACT_ATOMS: atom_id res chain seq x y z
N MET A 1 26.73 47.00 -33.20
CA MET A 1 28.18 46.65 -33.18
C MET A 1 28.27 45.20 -32.73
N SER A 2 28.67 44.27 -33.60
CA SER A 2 30.08 43.95 -33.94
C SER A 2 30.80 43.41 -32.70
N LEU A 3 30.94 42.08 -32.57
CA LEU A 3 32.19 41.31 -32.79
C LEU A 3 33.27 41.58 -31.71
N SER A 4 34.18 40.67 -31.31
CA SER A 4 34.48 39.31 -31.74
C SER A 4 35.22 38.57 -30.59
N SER A 5 35.06 37.26 -30.59
CA SER A 5 36.04 36.25 -30.16
C SER A 5 37.54 36.62 -30.20
N LYS A 6 38.34 35.93 -29.36
CA LYS A 6 39.72 35.55 -29.69
C LYS A 6 40.06 34.14 -29.15
N ARG A 7 40.52 33.26 -30.06
CA ARG A 7 41.13 31.94 -29.79
C ARG A 7 42.66 32.08 -29.66
N LYS A 8 43.30 31.12 -28.97
CA LYS A 8 44.44 30.25 -29.40
C LYS A 8 44.98 29.47 -28.16
N ARG A 9 45.17 28.13 -28.18
CA ARG A 9 46.26 27.30 -28.77
C ARG A 9 47.65 27.59 -28.18
N ALA A 10 48.58 26.65 -27.97
CA ALA A 10 48.61 25.17 -27.82
C ALA A 10 50.09 24.68 -27.65
N GLY A 11 50.33 23.45 -27.14
CA GLY A 11 51.64 22.72 -27.13
C GLY A 11 52.02 22.20 -25.74
N ASN A 12 52.13 20.87 -25.47
CA ASN A 12 53.18 19.88 -25.82
C ASN A 12 54.54 20.18 -25.15
N THR A 13 55.32 19.26 -24.55
CA THR A 13 55.35 17.78 -24.39
C THR A 13 56.31 17.46 -23.19
N THR A 14 56.33 16.32 -22.48
CA THR A 14 56.87 14.98 -22.86
C THR A 14 56.56 13.89 -21.79
N ASN A 15 56.89 12.62 -22.09
CA ASN A 15 56.56 11.39 -21.33
C ASN A 15 57.45 11.06 -20.11
N SER A 16 56.94 10.22 -19.20
CA SER A 16 57.69 9.07 -18.65
C SER A 16 56.75 7.89 -18.35
N SER A 17 57.27 6.65 -18.34
CA SER A 17 56.49 5.40 -18.29
C SER A 17 56.86 4.49 -17.11
N LYS A 18 55.91 3.64 -16.68
CA LYS A 18 56.05 2.32 -16.00
C LYS A 18 54.64 1.76 -15.73
N GLN A 19 54.18 0.77 -16.50
CA GLN A 19 54.34 -0.69 -16.31
C GLN A 19 53.40 -1.30 -15.24
N ALA A 20 52.54 -2.22 -15.69
CA ALA A 20 51.72 -3.12 -14.87
C ALA A 20 52.34 -4.53 -14.85
N PRO A 21 52.02 -5.35 -13.82
CA PRO A 21 51.57 -6.73 -14.06
C PRO A 21 50.54 -7.20 -12.99
N PRO A 22 50.13 -8.49 -12.93
CA PRO A 22 49.48 -9.25 -13.99
C PRO A 22 48.16 -9.92 -13.51
N ILE A 23 47.55 -10.70 -14.41
CA ILE A 23 46.36 -11.54 -14.19
C ILE A 23 46.70 -12.75 -13.29
N HIS A 24 45.76 -13.18 -12.44
CA HIS A 24 45.70 -14.54 -11.92
C HIS A 24 44.27 -15.07 -11.96
N THR A 25 44.12 -16.32 -12.38
CA THR A 25 42.84 -17.04 -12.47
C THR A 25 42.57 -17.91 -11.25
N ASP A 26 41.30 -18.28 -11.11
CA ASP A 26 40.74 -19.42 -10.39
C ASP A 26 40.92 -19.53 -8.87
N LYS A 27 39.78 -19.45 -8.17
CA LYS A 27 39.37 -20.48 -7.21
C LYS A 27 37.84 -20.50 -7.09
N GLU A 28 37.27 -21.67 -7.31
CA GLU A 28 35.86 -21.94 -7.04
C GLU A 28 35.57 -21.84 -5.54
N PHE A 29 34.36 -21.43 -5.18
CA PHE A 29 33.82 -21.65 -3.84
C PHE A 29 32.38 -22.16 -3.96
N THR A 30 32.23 -23.47 -3.76
CA THR A 30 30.97 -24.16 -3.56
C THR A 30 30.49 -24.01 -2.10
N GLN A 31 29.29 -24.54 -1.81
CA GLN A 31 28.62 -24.59 -0.50
C GLN A 31 27.98 -23.28 0.00
N ASN A 32 26.82 -23.29 0.67
CA ASN A 32 25.77 -24.31 0.76
C ASN A 32 24.43 -23.59 1.08
N ALA A 33 23.42 -23.72 0.22
CA ALA A 33 22.10 -23.08 0.42
C ALA A 33 21.08 -24.09 0.97
N THR A 34 21.09 -24.29 2.29
CA THR A 34 20.19 -25.21 2.98
C THR A 34 18.72 -24.83 2.74
N THR A 35 18.00 -25.65 1.99
CA THR A 35 16.62 -25.36 1.59
C THR A 35 15.63 -25.84 2.66
N THR A 36 15.23 -24.94 3.57
CA THR A 36 14.19 -25.25 4.55
C THR A 36 12.81 -25.17 3.90
N SER A 37 12.21 -26.33 3.63
CA SER A 37 10.81 -26.42 3.19
C SER A 37 9.86 -26.10 4.36
N VAL A 38 9.00 -25.10 4.19
CA VAL A 38 7.93 -24.78 5.15
C VAL A 38 6.58 -25.00 4.46
N ASN A 39 5.77 -25.88 5.02
CA ASN A 39 4.41 -26.16 4.56
C ASN A 39 3.49 -24.97 4.88
N TYR A 40 2.47 -24.76 4.04
CA TYR A 40 1.33 -23.91 4.37
C TYR A 40 0.15 -24.80 4.72
N GLU A 41 -0.29 -24.75 5.98
CA GLU A 41 -1.67 -25.01 6.39
C GLU A 41 -2.13 -23.84 7.29
N ASP A 42 -3.44 -23.77 7.51
CA ASP A 42 -4.13 -22.59 8.00
C ASP A 42 -3.78 -22.20 9.45
N ASP A 43 -3.97 -20.91 9.78
CA ASP A 43 -4.88 -20.61 10.90
C ASP A 43 -5.37 -19.15 10.94
N ILE A 44 -6.64 -18.99 11.29
CA ILE A 44 -7.31 -17.72 11.58
C ILE A 44 -8.19 -17.94 12.81
N ASN A 45 -7.81 -17.39 13.98
CA ASN A 45 -8.69 -16.61 14.88
C ASN A 45 -8.02 -16.23 16.21
N ASP A 46 -8.64 -15.23 16.84
CA ASP A 46 -8.70 -14.90 18.28
C ASP A 46 -7.41 -14.84 19.13
N PHE A 47 -7.18 -13.65 19.70
CA PHE A 47 -6.73 -13.53 21.09
C PHE A 47 -7.50 -12.40 21.79
N SER A 48 -8.29 -12.80 22.78
CA SER A 48 -8.94 -11.93 23.76
C SER A 48 -8.01 -11.68 24.95
N ILE A 49 -8.25 -10.60 25.70
CA ILE A 49 -7.54 -10.29 26.95
C ILE A 49 -8.54 -10.41 28.10
N ALA A 50 -8.15 -11.11 29.17
CA ALA A 50 -8.83 -11.12 30.46
C ALA A 50 -7.78 -11.13 31.59
N SER A 51 -8.18 -10.65 32.77
CA SER A 51 -7.31 -10.11 33.84
C SER A 51 -7.42 -10.84 35.18
N SER A 52 -6.39 -10.76 36.02
CA SER A 52 -6.47 -10.77 37.51
C SER A 52 -5.12 -10.23 38.06
N ASN A 53 -5.03 -9.22 38.95
CA ASN A 53 -5.46 -9.10 40.36
C ASN A 53 -4.68 -10.07 41.29
N SER A 54 -3.99 -9.66 42.38
CA SER A 54 -4.47 -8.84 43.50
C SER A 54 -3.47 -8.72 44.69
N PHE A 55 -3.79 -7.87 45.69
CA PHE A 55 -3.28 -7.76 47.10
C PHE A 55 -1.76 -7.54 47.35
N HIS A 56 -1.25 -6.88 48.41
CA HIS A 56 -1.66 -5.80 49.35
C HIS A 56 -0.53 -5.71 50.41
N THR A 57 -0.49 -4.59 51.16
CA THR A 57 0.22 -4.33 52.45
C THR A 57 1.72 -4.03 52.43
N ASP A 58 2.28 -3.17 53.31
CA ASP A 58 1.82 -1.99 54.08
C ASP A 58 3.10 -1.26 54.60
N ASP A 59 3.00 0.02 54.98
CA ASP A 59 3.86 0.76 55.94
C ASP A 59 5.42 0.79 55.76
N GLU A 60 6.20 1.78 56.22
CA GLU A 60 5.92 3.12 56.74
C GLU A 60 7.13 4.05 56.41
N LEU A 61 7.01 5.34 56.70
CA LEU A 61 8.07 6.38 56.62
C LEU A 61 9.04 6.25 57.85
N PRO A 62 9.99 7.18 58.21
CA PRO A 62 10.19 8.57 57.74
C PRO A 62 11.67 9.11 57.72
N ILE A 63 11.78 10.45 57.69
CA ILE A 63 12.84 11.31 58.27
C ILE A 63 13.85 12.01 57.33
N SER A 64 13.43 13.18 56.82
CA SER A 64 14.15 14.49 56.89
C SER A 64 15.45 14.70 56.04
N SER A 65 15.93 15.93 55.77
CA SER A 65 15.59 17.25 56.34
C SER A 65 15.91 18.44 55.40
N LYS A 66 15.19 19.57 55.60
CA LYS A 66 15.64 21.00 55.68
C LYS A 66 16.67 21.53 54.63
N ARG A 67 16.65 22.77 54.10
CA ARG A 67 16.08 24.12 54.41
C ARG A 67 16.39 24.99 53.14
N SER A 68 15.91 26.21 52.87
CA SER A 68 15.02 27.17 53.58
C SER A 68 14.48 28.28 52.64
N LYS A 69 13.21 28.67 52.87
CA LYS A 69 12.66 30.06 52.95
C LYS A 69 12.93 31.10 51.82
N ASN A 70 11.83 31.69 51.32
CA ASN A 70 11.35 33.01 51.80
C ASN A 70 9.89 33.29 51.37
N GLU A 71 9.07 33.78 52.30
CA GLU A 71 7.73 34.41 52.13
C GLU A 71 7.74 35.74 52.90
N PRO A 72 6.91 36.73 52.50
CA PRO A 72 5.57 36.96 53.10
C PRO A 72 4.44 37.16 52.03
N ASN A 73 3.13 37.23 52.31
CA ASN A 73 2.36 37.17 53.57
C ASN A 73 0.89 36.71 53.36
N THR A 74 0.21 36.40 54.48
CA THR A 74 -1.25 36.24 54.72
C THR A 74 -1.86 37.55 55.30
N PRO A 75 -3.18 37.71 55.67
CA PRO A 75 -4.18 36.74 56.21
C PRO A 75 -5.63 36.93 55.63
N GLU A 76 -6.77 36.41 56.13
CA GLU A 76 -7.29 35.84 57.42
C GLU A 76 -8.26 34.66 57.11
N GLU A 77 -8.28 33.56 57.89
CA GLU A 77 -9.38 33.09 58.80
C GLU A 77 -10.66 32.54 58.09
N GLU A 78 -11.41 31.53 58.55
CA GLU A 78 -11.48 30.82 59.85
C GLU A 78 -11.92 29.32 59.66
N GLU A 79 -12.25 28.59 60.74
CA GLU A 79 -12.19 27.11 60.82
C GLU A 79 -13.49 26.28 60.63
N ALA A 80 -13.28 24.96 60.44
CA ALA A 80 -13.98 23.83 61.09
C ALA A 80 -15.22 23.08 60.49
N SER A 81 -15.05 21.73 60.47
CA SER A 81 -16.03 20.65 60.77
C SER A 81 -17.07 20.12 59.74
N ILE A 82 -16.68 19.07 59.01
CA ILE A 82 -17.21 17.67 59.09
C ILE A 82 -18.71 17.54 59.49
N ASN A 83 -19.67 17.03 58.68
CA ASN A 83 -19.75 15.65 58.16
C ASN A 83 -20.92 15.38 57.14
N SER A 84 -20.85 14.25 56.43
CA SER A 84 -21.94 13.45 55.79
C SER A 84 -22.96 14.05 54.77
N SER A 85 -22.85 13.56 53.52
CA SER A 85 -23.92 13.14 52.58
C SER A 85 -25.14 14.03 52.25
N SER A 86 -25.26 14.48 50.99
CA SER A 86 -26.41 14.18 50.09
C SER A 86 -26.21 14.74 48.66
N ASN A 87 -26.99 14.26 47.68
CA ASN A 87 -26.95 14.60 46.25
C ASN A 87 -27.44 16.03 45.91
N SER A 88 -26.86 16.69 44.87
CA SER A 88 -27.64 17.45 43.87
C SER A 88 -26.86 17.89 42.61
N SER A 89 -27.41 17.53 41.44
CA SER A 89 -27.48 18.29 40.16
C SER A 89 -26.27 19.04 39.53
N VAL A 90 -25.89 18.57 38.33
CA VAL A 90 -25.73 19.31 37.05
C VAL A 90 -24.98 20.66 37.02
N SER A 91 -23.85 20.70 36.29
CA SER A 91 -23.56 21.74 35.28
C SER A 91 -22.31 21.42 34.43
N ASP A 92 -22.28 21.88 33.18
CA ASP A 92 -21.10 21.84 32.27
C ASP A 92 -19.90 22.64 32.83
N GLY A 93 -18.68 22.17 32.55
CA GLY A 93 -17.47 22.90 32.93
C GLY A 93 -16.17 22.30 32.40
N SER A 94 -15.46 23.04 31.55
CA SER A 94 -14.16 22.67 30.98
C SER A 94 -13.05 22.56 32.04
N GLY A 95 -12.30 21.46 32.06
CA GLY A 95 -11.09 21.35 32.88
C GLY A 95 -10.31 20.07 32.62
N ALA A 96 -9.21 20.15 31.85
CA ALA A 96 -8.29 19.04 31.69
C ALA A 96 -7.42 18.90 32.95
N SER A 97 -7.92 18.20 33.97
CA SER A 97 -7.13 17.88 35.16
C SER A 97 -5.91 17.05 34.74
N ALA A 98 -4.71 17.58 34.97
CA ALA A 98 -3.47 16.87 34.70
C ALA A 98 -3.42 15.63 35.60
N THR A 99 -3.32 14.45 34.99
CA THR A 99 -3.18 13.20 35.74
C THR A 99 -1.87 13.26 36.52
N ILE A 100 -1.98 13.42 37.84
CA ILE A 100 -0.83 13.32 38.75
C ILE A 100 -0.30 11.90 38.59
N ILE A 101 0.86 11.76 37.97
CA ILE A 101 1.55 10.47 37.83
C ILE A 101 2.07 10.14 39.23
N ASP A 102 1.48 9.11 39.85
CA ASP A 102 1.95 8.61 41.13
C ASP A 102 3.39 8.11 40.98
N THR A 103 4.31 8.82 41.64
CA THR A 103 5.76 8.60 41.51
C THR A 103 6.26 7.38 42.27
N LYS A 104 5.40 6.71 43.06
CA LYS A 104 5.79 5.55 43.89
C LYS A 104 5.83 4.22 43.13
N ASN A 105 5.17 4.09 41.97
CA ASN A 105 5.05 2.84 41.22
C ASN A 105 5.93 2.76 39.95
N PHE A 106 7.22 3.09 40.06
CA PHE A 106 8.20 2.75 39.03
C PHE A 106 8.91 1.43 39.38
N PRO A 107 8.77 0.35 38.58
CA PRO A 107 9.30 -0.97 38.93
C PRO A 107 10.80 -0.89 39.23
N HIS A 108 11.24 -1.50 40.33
CA HIS A 108 12.67 -1.57 40.67
C HIS A 108 13.43 -2.37 39.61
N SER A 109 14.70 -2.03 39.38
CA SER A 109 15.57 -2.86 38.54
C SER A 109 15.70 -4.25 39.16
N PRO A 110 15.64 -5.34 38.37
CA PRO A 110 15.90 -6.68 38.88
C PRO A 110 17.28 -6.80 39.52
N PRO A 111 17.46 -7.67 40.53
CA PRO A 111 18.78 -8.02 41.02
C PRO A 111 19.60 -8.70 39.92
N LEU A 112 20.92 -8.52 39.97
CA LEU A 112 21.86 -9.18 39.06
C LEU A 112 21.73 -10.71 39.20
N LEU A 113 21.56 -11.42 38.08
CA LEU A 113 21.29 -12.86 38.12
C LEU A 113 22.53 -13.65 38.55
N SER A 114 22.29 -14.82 39.15
CA SER A 114 23.35 -15.77 39.50
C SER A 114 24.14 -16.22 38.25
N PRO A 115 25.47 -16.37 38.29
CA PRO A 115 26.30 -16.71 37.13
C PRO A 115 25.89 -18.00 36.36
N SER A 116 25.14 -18.90 37.00
CA SER A 116 24.67 -20.17 36.43
C SER A 116 23.48 -20.07 35.47
N GLN A 117 22.99 -18.86 35.13
CA GLN A 117 21.84 -18.67 34.23
C GLN A 117 22.20 -18.17 32.82
N TYR A 118 23.48 -17.91 32.54
CA TYR A 118 23.92 -17.35 31.26
C TYR A 118 24.47 -18.42 30.30
N THR A 119 24.32 -18.18 28.99
CA THR A 119 24.84 -19.08 27.93
C THR A 119 26.34 -18.89 27.65
N TYR A 120 27.00 -17.98 28.36
CA TYR A 120 28.42 -17.65 28.26
C TYR A 120 29.04 -17.55 29.67
N THR A 121 30.32 -17.88 29.78
CA THR A 121 31.07 -17.80 31.05
C THR A 121 31.45 -16.35 31.33
N VAL A 122 31.39 -15.89 32.59
CA VAL A 122 31.87 -14.56 32.98
C VAL A 122 33.19 -14.71 33.75
N ASN A 123 34.21 -13.94 33.36
CA ASN A 123 35.52 -13.98 34.00
C ASN A 123 35.47 -13.47 35.45
N PRO A 124 36.34 -13.96 36.36
CA PRO A 124 36.45 -13.45 37.73
C PRO A 124 37.01 -12.01 37.75
N PRO A 125 36.56 -11.15 38.70
CA PRO A 125 36.92 -9.74 38.73
C PRO A 125 38.37 -9.51 39.20
N PRO A 126 39.10 -8.53 38.60
CA PRO A 126 40.52 -8.29 38.90
C PRO A 126 40.75 -7.87 40.36
N VAL A 127 41.78 -8.42 40.98
CA VAL A 127 42.15 -8.15 42.38
C VAL A 127 43.14 -6.97 42.47
N GLY A 128 43.06 -6.18 43.53
CA GLY A 128 44.05 -5.12 43.84
C GLY A 128 43.90 -3.81 43.07
N ARG A 129 42.81 -3.61 42.32
CA ARG A 129 42.46 -2.34 41.65
C ARG A 129 40.96 -2.21 41.42
N PRO A 130 40.44 -0.99 41.13
CA PRO A 130 39.05 -0.80 40.72
C PRO A 130 38.71 -1.58 39.44
N ILE A 131 37.47 -2.06 39.38
CA ILE A 131 36.92 -2.80 38.24
C ILE A 131 36.44 -1.78 37.20
N ARG A 132 36.92 -1.88 35.96
CA ARG A 132 36.62 -0.91 34.90
C ARG A 132 35.56 -1.46 33.96
N ILE A 133 34.35 -0.90 34.05
CA ILE A 133 33.19 -1.32 33.26
C ILE A 133 32.93 -0.28 32.17
N TYR A 134 32.62 -0.74 30.96
CA TYR A 134 32.25 0.11 29.83
C TYR A 134 30.80 -0.11 29.43
N CYS A 135 29.99 0.95 29.40
CA CYS A 135 28.64 0.93 28.82
C CYS A 135 28.62 1.80 27.57
N ASP A 136 28.21 1.29 26.42
CA ASP A 136 27.99 2.09 25.23
C ASP A 136 26.49 2.31 24.93
N GLY A 137 26.22 3.35 24.15
CA GLY A 137 24.88 3.68 23.74
C GLY A 137 24.78 5.00 23.00
N ILE A 138 23.54 5.31 22.61
CA ILE A 138 23.22 6.58 21.95
C ILE A 138 22.77 7.61 22.99
N PHE A 139 21.98 7.21 24.00
CA PHE A 139 21.54 8.10 25.07
C PHE A 139 20.73 9.34 24.61
N ASP A 140 20.07 9.25 23.45
CA ASP A 140 19.18 10.28 22.92
C ASP A 140 17.90 10.43 23.77
N LEU A 141 17.49 11.68 24.02
CA LEU A 141 16.53 12.06 25.07
C LEU A 141 16.85 11.37 26.40
N PHE A 142 18.02 11.68 26.97
CA PHE A 142 18.51 11.02 28.18
C PHE A 142 17.46 11.01 29.31
N HIS A 143 17.13 9.82 29.80
CA HIS A 143 15.97 9.56 30.65
C HIS A 143 16.29 8.51 31.71
N PHE A 144 15.45 8.41 32.75
CA PHE A 144 15.71 7.55 33.91
C PHE A 144 15.98 6.08 33.58
N GLY A 145 15.43 5.53 32.48
CA GLY A 145 15.77 4.18 32.02
C GLY A 145 17.25 3.99 31.63
N HIS A 146 17.91 5.02 31.06
CA HIS A 146 19.35 5.00 30.81
C HIS A 146 20.12 5.13 32.13
N ALA A 147 19.70 6.04 33.02
CA ALA A 147 20.35 6.21 34.33
C ALA A 147 20.29 4.94 35.20
N ARG A 148 19.18 4.19 35.17
CA ARG A 148 19.03 2.90 35.88
C ARG A 148 19.81 1.75 35.25
N MET A 149 20.09 1.79 33.95
CA MET A 149 21.01 0.85 33.30
C MET A 149 22.45 1.10 33.78
N LEU A 150 22.86 2.37 33.85
CA LEU A 150 24.16 2.78 34.37
C LEU A 150 24.31 2.52 35.88
N GLU A 151 23.22 2.65 36.65
CA GLU A 151 23.17 2.25 38.07
C GLU A 151 23.47 0.75 38.25
N GLN A 152 22.84 -0.13 37.44
CA GLN A 152 23.07 -1.57 37.48
C GLN A 152 24.54 -1.91 37.17
N ALA A 153 25.14 -1.25 36.17
CA ALA A 153 26.56 -1.42 35.86
C ALA A 153 27.46 -0.95 37.02
N LYS A 154 27.19 0.23 37.60
CA LYS A 154 27.98 0.78 38.73
C LYS A 154 27.90 -0.09 39.99
N LYS A 155 26.77 -0.74 40.25
CA LYS A 155 26.52 -1.61 41.42
C LYS A 155 26.81 -3.10 41.19
N ALA A 156 27.34 -3.47 40.02
CA ALA A 156 27.47 -4.85 39.57
C ALA A 156 28.23 -5.81 40.52
N PHE A 157 29.15 -5.28 41.33
CA PHE A 157 30.05 -6.06 42.18
C PHE A 157 29.88 -5.78 43.68
N GLY A 158 28.74 -5.18 44.07
CA GLY A 158 28.44 -4.78 45.44
C GLY A 158 29.23 -3.55 45.91
N ASP A 159 28.88 -3.00 47.07
CA ASP A 159 29.47 -1.76 47.60
C ASP A 159 30.91 -1.96 48.14
N GLU A 160 31.36 -3.21 48.34
CA GLU A 160 32.72 -3.55 48.81
C GLU A 160 33.79 -3.44 47.70
N ARG A 161 33.40 -3.25 46.44
CA ARG A 161 34.30 -3.23 45.29
C ARG A 161 34.14 -1.93 44.50
N GLU A 162 35.21 -1.14 44.44
CA GLU A 162 35.21 0.08 43.64
C GLU A 162 35.07 -0.23 42.14
N VAL A 163 33.97 0.22 41.55
CA VAL A 163 33.69 0.15 40.11
C VAL A 163 33.92 1.53 39.49
N TYR A 164 34.68 1.58 38.40
CA TYR A 164 34.91 2.78 37.57
C TYR A 164 34.18 2.60 36.24
N LEU A 165 33.10 3.36 36.05
CA LEU A 165 32.18 3.26 34.91
C LEU A 165 32.56 4.28 33.82
N LEU A 166 32.99 3.73 32.69
CA LEU A 166 33.20 4.47 31.44
C LEU A 166 31.94 4.36 30.58
N VAL A 167 31.42 5.47 30.07
CA VAL A 167 30.23 5.48 29.21
C VAL A 167 30.55 6.04 27.83
N GLY A 168 30.40 5.21 26.81
CA GLY A 168 30.66 5.53 25.40
C GLY A 168 29.44 6.11 24.68
N VAL A 169 29.61 7.26 24.05
CA VAL A 169 28.56 7.94 23.26
C VAL A 169 28.86 7.77 21.77
N CYS A 170 28.02 7.01 21.07
CA CYS A 170 28.15 6.81 19.63
C CYS A 170 27.99 8.14 18.87
N ASP A 171 28.81 8.34 17.83
CA ASP A 171 28.79 9.54 17.01
C ASP A 171 27.46 9.75 16.26
N ASP A 172 27.11 11.01 15.97
CA ASP A 172 25.89 11.40 15.26
C ASP A 172 25.82 10.87 13.82
N GLN A 173 26.94 10.84 13.08
CA GLN A 173 26.97 10.29 11.72
C GLN A 173 26.78 8.77 11.77
N LEU A 174 27.57 8.09 12.59
CA LEU A 174 27.54 6.63 12.76
C LEU A 174 26.15 6.16 13.22
N THR A 175 25.52 6.89 14.15
CA THR A 175 24.16 6.64 14.62
C THR A 175 23.11 6.78 13.51
N ARG A 176 23.21 7.82 12.68
CA ARG A 176 22.33 8.03 11.52
C ARG A 176 22.44 6.93 10.47
N GLU A 177 23.64 6.40 10.26
CA GLU A 177 23.92 5.35 9.27
C GLU A 177 23.50 3.96 9.75
N LYS A 178 23.77 3.61 11.02
CA LYS A 178 23.55 2.26 11.56
C LYS A 178 22.21 2.07 12.29
N LYS A 179 21.51 3.14 12.72
CA LYS A 179 20.22 3.01 13.44
C LYS A 179 19.15 4.02 13.02
N GLY A 180 19.45 5.31 12.99
CA GLY A 180 18.46 6.34 12.67
C GLY A 180 18.81 7.73 13.19
N LYS A 181 17.89 8.68 12.99
CA LYS A 181 18.06 10.07 13.47
C LYS A 181 17.87 10.15 14.98
N THR A 182 18.73 10.90 15.64
CA THR A 182 18.53 11.37 17.02
C THR A 182 17.75 12.69 17.05
N VAL A 183 17.18 13.02 18.21
CA VAL A 183 16.62 14.34 18.50
C VAL A 183 17.71 15.27 19.03
N MET A 184 18.52 14.77 19.97
CA MET A 184 19.68 15.47 20.54
C MET A 184 20.94 15.22 19.68
N ASN A 185 21.81 16.22 19.60
CA ASN A 185 23.11 16.08 18.94
C ASN A 185 24.14 15.38 19.86
N GLY A 186 25.28 14.98 19.29
CA GLY A 186 26.31 14.23 20.02
C GLY A 186 26.84 14.91 21.29
N TYR A 187 27.00 16.23 21.25
CA TYR A 187 27.46 17.04 22.38
C TYR A 187 26.41 17.06 23.51
N GLU A 188 25.15 17.33 23.19
CA GLU A 188 24.04 17.32 24.17
C GLU A 188 23.89 15.95 24.85
N ARG A 189 24.11 14.85 24.11
CA ARG A 189 24.08 13.47 24.64
C ARG A 189 25.28 13.20 25.57
N ALA A 190 26.47 13.70 25.25
CA ALA A 190 27.65 13.59 26.09
C ALA A 190 27.53 14.40 27.40
N GLU A 191 27.08 15.65 27.33
CA GLU A 191 26.82 16.49 28.51
C GLU A 191 25.76 15.87 29.43
N SER A 192 24.68 15.32 28.86
CA SER A 192 23.64 14.62 29.65
C SER A 192 24.19 13.46 30.51
N LEU A 193 25.25 12.79 30.03
CA LEU A 193 25.92 11.71 30.75
C LEU A 193 26.95 12.21 31.75
N ARG A 194 27.66 13.32 31.48
CA ARG A 194 28.55 13.98 32.44
C ARG A 194 27.81 14.38 33.73
N HIS A 195 26.51 14.64 33.63
CA HIS A 195 25.63 14.93 34.77
C HIS A 195 24.91 13.71 35.37
N CYS A 196 25.16 12.49 34.88
CA CYS A 196 24.59 11.29 35.46
C CYS A 196 25.42 10.81 36.66
N LYS A 197 24.81 10.75 37.86
CA LYS A 197 25.42 10.35 39.14
C LYS A 197 26.33 9.11 39.08
N TRP A 198 26.02 8.15 38.21
CA TRP A 198 26.69 6.85 38.16
C TRP A 198 27.94 6.82 37.26
N VAL A 199 28.18 7.87 36.48
CA VAL A 199 29.21 7.92 35.42
C VAL A 199 30.47 8.60 35.92
N ASP A 200 31.61 7.90 35.87
CA ASP A 200 32.91 8.47 36.25
C ASP A 200 33.64 9.08 35.04
N CYS A 201 33.39 8.56 33.83
CA CYS A 201 34.06 9.00 32.61
C CYS A 201 33.17 8.85 31.38
N VAL A 202 33.05 9.91 30.58
CA VAL A 202 32.36 9.87 29.27
C VAL A 202 33.40 9.76 28.15
N ILE A 203 33.22 8.78 27.26
CA ILE A 203 34.00 8.61 26.03
C ILE A 203 33.15 9.10 24.86
N GLU A 204 33.51 10.25 24.29
CA GLU A 204 32.91 10.76 23.06
C GLU A 204 33.40 9.97 21.83
N HIS A 205 32.59 9.96 20.76
CA HIS A 205 32.84 9.22 19.52
C HIS A 205 33.14 7.73 19.72
N ALA A 206 32.37 7.06 20.56
CA ALA A 206 32.48 5.63 20.80
C ALA A 206 32.29 4.81 19.50
N PRO A 207 33.05 3.70 19.32
CA PRO A 207 32.90 2.82 18.17
C PRO A 207 31.59 2.01 18.25
N TRP A 208 31.04 1.62 17.10
CA TRP A 208 29.80 0.82 17.02
C TRP A 208 30.01 -0.67 17.34
N VAL A 209 31.26 -1.14 17.27
CA VAL A 209 31.67 -2.50 17.63
C VAL A 209 32.94 -2.34 18.44
N VAL A 210 33.00 -2.96 19.61
CA VAL A 210 34.16 -2.90 20.50
C VAL A 210 35.19 -3.94 20.06
N ASP A 211 36.43 -3.50 19.81
CA ASP A 211 37.55 -4.35 19.42
C ASP A 211 38.60 -4.50 20.55
N GLN A 212 39.59 -5.35 20.31
CA GLN A 212 40.65 -5.62 21.28
C GLN A 212 41.54 -4.39 21.56
N GLU A 213 41.72 -3.50 20.57
CA GLU A 213 42.52 -2.29 20.72
C GLU A 213 41.84 -1.32 21.69
N PHE A 214 40.54 -1.07 21.51
CA PHE A 214 39.72 -0.23 22.37
C PHE A 214 39.66 -0.76 23.81
N LEU A 215 39.42 -2.07 23.99
CA LEU A 215 39.44 -2.71 25.31
C LEU A 215 40.78 -2.51 26.02
N SER A 216 41.89 -2.67 25.31
CA SER A 216 43.25 -2.55 25.85
C SER A 216 43.60 -1.09 26.18
N LYS A 217 43.28 -0.16 25.28
CA LYS A 217 43.51 1.29 25.40
C LYS A 217 42.83 1.88 26.64
N HIS A 218 41.57 1.52 26.87
CA HIS A 218 40.78 2.03 27.99
C HIS A 218 40.88 1.17 29.26
N ARG A 219 41.62 0.05 29.20
CA ARG A 219 41.76 -0.98 30.25
C ARG A 219 40.38 -1.44 30.76
N ILE A 220 39.55 -1.91 29.85
CA ILE A 220 38.18 -2.34 30.13
C ILE A 220 38.18 -3.81 30.57
N ASP A 221 37.60 -4.07 31.74
CA ASP A 221 37.46 -5.41 32.31
C ASP A 221 36.16 -6.06 31.83
N TYR A 222 35.05 -5.30 31.87
CA TYR A 222 33.73 -5.76 31.44
C TYR A 222 33.04 -4.73 30.54
N VAL A 223 32.23 -5.22 29.59
CA VAL A 223 31.31 -4.40 28.77
C VAL A 223 29.88 -4.70 29.23
N ALA A 224 29.13 -3.67 29.64
CA ALA A 224 27.81 -3.81 30.21
C ALA A 224 26.72 -3.17 29.34
N HIS A 225 25.79 -3.99 28.86
CA HIS A 225 24.65 -3.60 28.03
C HIS A 225 23.48 -4.56 28.29
N ASP A 226 22.29 -4.34 27.72
CA ASP A 226 21.22 -5.35 27.75
C ASP A 226 21.59 -6.63 26.99
N ASP A 227 21.11 -7.78 27.48
CA ASP A 227 21.46 -9.12 26.96
C ASP A 227 20.80 -9.46 25.61
N ILE A 228 19.96 -8.56 25.07
CA ILE A 228 19.28 -8.76 23.79
C ILE A 228 20.33 -8.64 22.67
N PRO A 229 20.48 -9.65 21.78
CA PRO A 229 21.45 -9.61 20.69
C PRO A 229 21.27 -8.36 19.83
N TYR A 230 22.29 -7.51 19.78
CA TYR A 230 22.19 -6.21 19.13
C TYR A 230 22.66 -6.32 17.68
N ALA A 231 21.74 -6.71 16.81
CA ALA A 231 22.00 -6.91 15.40
C ALA A 231 22.35 -5.60 14.68
N SER A 232 23.44 -5.62 13.92
CA SER A 232 23.87 -4.56 13.01
C SER A 232 23.64 -4.99 11.56
N ILE A 233 23.99 -4.13 10.59
CA ILE A 233 23.94 -4.46 9.16
C ILE A 233 24.90 -5.62 8.82
N ASP A 234 26.02 -5.69 9.54
CA ASP A 234 27.16 -6.54 9.20
C ASP A 234 27.32 -7.75 10.15
N THR A 235 26.67 -7.73 11.33
CA THR A 235 26.79 -8.77 12.39
C THR A 235 25.45 -9.06 13.07
N SER A 236 25.24 -10.30 13.51
CA SER A 236 24.02 -10.73 14.22
C SER A 236 23.95 -10.23 15.67
N ASP A 237 25.09 -10.04 16.33
CA ASP A 237 25.24 -9.38 17.63
C ASP A 237 26.59 -8.64 17.64
N VAL A 238 26.61 -7.34 17.91
CA VAL A 238 27.87 -6.58 18.04
C VAL A 238 28.66 -6.95 19.29
N TYR A 239 28.02 -7.56 20.29
CA TYR A 239 28.66 -7.98 21.55
C TYR A 239 29.17 -9.42 21.53
N ALA A 240 29.02 -10.17 20.43
CA ALA A 240 29.46 -11.57 20.34
C ALA A 240 30.94 -11.75 20.76
N PHE A 241 31.82 -10.89 20.25
CA PHE A 241 33.25 -10.89 20.56
C PHE A 241 33.56 -10.73 22.07
N VAL A 242 32.82 -9.88 22.79
CA VAL A 242 33.03 -9.68 24.24
C VAL A 242 32.34 -10.73 25.10
N LYS A 243 31.26 -11.35 24.59
CA LYS A 243 30.61 -12.53 25.19
C LYS A 243 31.50 -13.77 25.10
N GLU A 244 32.12 -14.01 23.94
CA GLU A 244 33.09 -15.11 23.73
C GLU A 244 34.32 -14.99 24.65
N GLN A 245 34.81 -13.76 24.90
CA GLN A 245 35.88 -13.52 25.88
C GLN A 245 35.45 -13.63 27.34
N GLY A 246 34.16 -13.80 27.64
CA GLY A 246 33.62 -13.79 29.00
C GLY A 246 33.73 -12.44 29.72
N LYS A 247 33.71 -11.34 28.96
CA LYS A 247 33.78 -9.95 29.45
C LYS A 247 32.45 -9.20 29.37
N PHE A 248 31.38 -9.84 28.90
CA PHE A 248 30.07 -9.20 28.83
C PHE A 248 29.32 -9.31 30.16
N LEU A 249 28.71 -8.21 30.59
CA LEU A 249 27.91 -8.11 31.82
C LEU A 249 26.49 -7.65 31.45
N PRO A 250 25.48 -8.53 31.51
CA PRO A 250 24.13 -8.17 31.11
C PRO A 250 23.45 -7.23 32.11
N THR A 251 22.66 -6.30 31.58
CA THR A 251 21.81 -5.36 32.35
C THR A 251 20.34 -5.48 31.92
N HIS A 252 19.43 -5.01 32.76
CA HIS A 252 17.99 -5.02 32.48
C HIS A 252 17.48 -3.64 32.08
N ARG A 253 16.68 -3.60 31.01
CA ARG A 253 15.95 -2.39 30.57
C ARG A 253 14.87 -2.04 31.59
N THR A 254 14.67 -0.74 31.80
CA THR A 254 13.51 -0.23 32.56
C THR A 254 12.28 -0.17 31.66
N GLU A 255 11.18 -0.81 32.07
CA GLU A 255 9.93 -0.76 31.33
C GLU A 255 9.21 0.60 31.44
N GLY A 256 8.31 0.89 30.49
CA GLY A 256 7.48 2.10 30.49
C GLY A 256 8.20 3.41 30.09
N VAL A 257 9.50 3.36 29.80
CA VAL A 257 10.28 4.49 29.28
C VAL A 257 11.25 4.09 28.17
N SER A 258 11.22 4.84 27.07
CA SER A 258 12.23 4.82 26.02
C SER A 258 12.22 6.13 25.25
N THR A 259 13.30 6.47 24.55
CA THR A 259 13.35 7.58 23.59
C THR A 259 12.15 7.54 22.62
N SER A 260 11.79 6.35 22.13
CA SER A 260 10.64 6.13 21.23
C SER A 260 9.30 6.44 21.89
N ASP A 261 9.12 6.10 23.17
CA ASP A 261 7.89 6.39 23.90
C ASP A 261 7.74 7.88 24.19
N LEU A 262 8.84 8.56 24.56
CA LEU A 262 8.85 10.00 24.78
C LEU A 262 8.48 10.75 23.50
N ILE A 263 9.10 10.40 22.37
CA ILE A 263 8.74 10.95 21.05
C ILE A 263 7.28 10.66 20.72
N THR A 264 6.79 9.44 20.98
CA THR A 264 5.40 9.05 20.69
C THR A 264 4.39 9.83 21.52
N ARG A 265 4.67 10.10 22.81
CA ARG A 265 3.84 10.96 23.68
C ARG A 265 3.76 12.38 23.11
N ILE A 266 4.91 12.99 22.81
CA ILE A 266 4.98 14.35 22.23
C ILE A 266 4.20 14.42 20.90
N VAL A 267 4.42 13.47 19.98
CA VAL A 267 3.77 13.44 18.66
C VAL A 267 2.26 13.19 18.75
N ARG A 268 1.80 12.38 19.70
CA ARG A 268 0.35 12.14 19.94
C ARG A 268 -0.35 13.43 20.35
N ASP A 269 0.27 14.19 21.24
CA ASP A 269 -0.35 15.35 21.88
C ASP A 269 -0.14 16.64 21.04
N TYR A 270 0.82 16.64 20.09
CA TYR A 270 1.01 17.69 19.08
C TYR A 270 -0.25 17.99 18.26
N ASP A 271 -1.02 16.97 17.86
CA ASP A 271 -2.25 17.15 17.07
C ASP A 271 -3.38 17.81 17.91
N GLN A 272 -3.28 17.80 19.24
CA GLN A 272 -4.13 18.59 20.14
C GLN A 272 -3.57 20.00 20.37
N TYR A 273 -2.26 20.13 20.58
CA TYR A 273 -1.57 21.43 20.69
C TYR A 273 -1.87 22.32 19.49
N VAL A 274 -1.76 21.78 18.27
CA VAL A 274 -2.05 22.50 17.03
C VAL A 274 -3.49 23.04 17.01
N ARG A 275 -4.48 22.23 17.37
CA ARG A 275 -5.89 22.66 17.42
C ARG A 275 -6.11 23.77 18.45
N ARG A 276 -5.64 23.58 19.68
CA ARG A 276 -5.79 24.56 20.77
C ARG A 276 -5.17 25.91 20.44
N ASN A 277 -4.06 25.95 19.70
CA ASN A 277 -3.45 27.22 19.29
C ASN A 277 -4.18 27.87 18.11
N LEU A 278 -4.67 27.10 17.13
CA LEU A 278 -5.54 27.61 16.07
C LEU A 278 -6.88 28.13 16.63
N GLU A 279 -7.45 27.45 17.63
CA GLU A 279 -8.64 27.89 18.38
C GLU A 279 -8.40 29.19 19.15
N ARG A 280 -7.17 29.42 19.64
CA ARG A 280 -6.71 30.68 20.26
C ARG A 280 -6.34 31.78 19.26
N GLY A 281 -6.50 31.54 17.96
CA GLY A 281 -6.23 32.51 16.89
C GLY A 281 -4.76 32.62 16.46
N VAL A 282 -3.86 31.75 16.92
CA VAL A 282 -2.46 31.70 16.44
C VAL A 282 -2.46 31.26 14.99
N THR A 283 -1.75 31.96 14.11
CA THR A 283 -1.80 31.66 12.67
C THR A 283 -1.07 30.36 12.33
N ALA A 284 -1.54 29.66 11.29
CA ALA A 284 -0.90 28.44 10.82
C ALA A 284 0.58 28.64 10.41
N LYS A 285 0.95 29.87 10.04
CA LYS A 285 2.32 30.26 9.70
C LYS A 285 3.23 30.33 10.93
N GLU A 286 2.74 30.86 12.05
CA GLU A 286 3.49 30.91 13.32
C GLU A 286 3.67 29.50 13.92
N LEU A 287 2.69 28.61 13.71
CA LEU A 287 2.76 27.20 14.10
C LEU A 287 3.57 26.33 13.10
N ASN A 288 4.22 26.92 12.09
CA ASN A 288 4.96 26.22 11.02
C ASN A 288 4.16 25.07 10.36
N LEU A 289 2.83 25.23 10.23
CA LEU A 289 1.97 24.22 9.63
C LEU A 289 2.00 24.30 8.11
N GLY A 290 2.15 23.16 7.45
CA GLY A 290 1.96 23.07 6.01
C GLY A 290 0.49 23.30 5.63
N PHE A 291 0.24 24.02 4.54
CA PHE A 291 -1.10 24.38 4.03
C PHE A 291 -2.12 23.21 4.00
N LEU A 292 -1.69 22.00 3.64
CA LEU A 292 -2.59 20.83 3.66
C LEU A 292 -3.04 20.42 5.07
N LYS A 293 -2.20 20.63 6.08
CA LYS A 293 -2.51 20.32 7.49
C LYS A 293 -3.43 21.37 8.10
N GLU A 294 -3.26 22.64 7.73
CA GLU A 294 -4.18 23.73 8.04
C GLU A 294 -5.60 23.44 7.51
N GLN A 295 -5.73 23.11 6.22
CA GLN A 295 -7.02 22.74 5.62
C GLN A 295 -7.61 21.46 6.23
N GLU A 296 -6.78 20.46 6.61
CA GLU A 296 -7.24 19.27 7.34
C GLU A 296 -7.82 19.61 8.73
N VAL A 297 -7.22 20.57 9.45
CA VAL A 297 -7.69 20.98 10.77
C VAL A 297 -8.97 21.80 10.68
N ASN A 298 -9.04 22.78 9.76
CA ASN A 298 -10.23 23.61 9.57
C ASN A 298 -11.44 22.74 9.19
N LEU A 299 -11.30 21.83 8.22
CA LEU A 299 -12.38 20.91 7.84
C LEU A 299 -12.84 20.01 9.00
N LYS A 300 -11.92 19.55 9.86
CA LYS A 300 -12.27 18.79 11.07
C LYS A 300 -13.00 19.64 12.10
N LYS A 301 -12.68 20.94 12.19
CA LYS A 301 -13.37 21.89 13.07
C LYS A 301 -14.80 22.09 12.59
N SER A 302 -15.03 22.51 11.33
CA SER A 302 -16.39 22.74 10.80
C SER A 302 -17.28 21.49 10.90
N ILE A 303 -16.72 20.28 10.75
CA ILE A 303 -17.44 19.00 10.98
C ILE A 303 -17.76 18.78 12.47
N SER A 304 -16.87 19.17 13.39
CA SER A 304 -17.09 19.07 14.84
C SER A 304 -18.11 20.09 15.33
N ASP A 305 -18.10 21.30 14.77
CA ASP A 305 -19.02 22.39 15.10
C ASP A 305 -20.43 21.98 14.65
N ILE A 306 -20.62 21.55 13.39
CA ILE A 306 -21.88 20.95 12.89
C ILE A 306 -22.35 19.79 13.78
N LYS A 307 -21.45 18.91 14.22
CA LYS A 307 -21.81 17.80 15.11
C LYS A 307 -22.31 18.29 16.47
N THR A 308 -21.72 19.36 17.00
CA THR A 308 -22.09 19.96 18.28
C THR A 308 -23.41 20.70 18.17
N SER A 309 -23.60 21.51 17.11
CA SER A 309 -24.88 22.11 16.74
C SER A 309 -25.98 21.05 16.64
N ILE A 310 -25.78 19.95 15.90
CA ILE A 310 -26.79 18.88 15.78
C ILE A 310 -27.10 18.21 17.14
N HIS A 311 -26.12 18.12 18.05
CA HIS A 311 -26.29 17.47 19.35
C HIS A 311 -27.01 18.36 20.37
N GLN A 312 -26.73 19.67 20.35
CA GLN A 312 -27.36 20.66 21.24
C GLN A 312 -28.73 21.09 20.70
N ASN A 313 -28.84 21.33 19.39
CA ASN A 313 -30.07 21.74 18.70
C ASN A 313 -30.88 20.55 18.15
N TRP A 314 -31.02 19.46 18.90
CA TRP A 314 -31.90 18.34 18.51
C TRP A 314 -33.38 18.78 18.32
N HIS A 315 -33.77 19.91 18.94
CA HIS A 315 -35.05 20.60 18.72
C HIS A 315 -34.91 22.03 18.12
N GLY A 316 -33.71 22.41 17.68
CA GLY A 316 -33.36 23.81 17.33
C GLY A 316 -33.54 24.19 15.86
N THR A 317 -33.41 25.50 15.60
CA THR A 317 -33.98 26.17 14.42
C THR A 317 -33.29 25.80 13.10
N LYS A 318 -34.10 25.48 12.07
CA LYS A 318 -33.70 25.20 10.67
C LYS A 318 -32.76 26.26 10.04
N THR A 319 -32.75 27.48 10.59
CA THR A 319 -31.92 28.61 10.16
C THR A 319 -30.46 28.46 10.58
N GLU A 320 -30.18 27.98 11.79
CA GLU A 320 -28.80 27.81 12.30
C GLU A 320 -28.09 26.71 11.54
N LEU A 321 -28.70 25.51 11.45
CA LEU A 321 -28.17 24.43 10.61
C LEU A 321 -27.94 24.88 9.16
N ARG A 322 -28.82 25.71 8.58
CA ARG A 322 -28.63 26.25 7.23
C ARG A 322 -27.40 27.16 7.14
N ASN A 323 -27.10 27.92 8.18
CA ASN A 323 -25.92 28.78 8.23
C ASN A 323 -24.64 27.94 8.35
N ASP A 324 -24.58 26.97 9.27
CA ASP A 324 -23.44 26.03 9.42
C ASP A 324 -23.17 25.25 8.12
N PHE A 325 -24.22 24.74 7.46
CA PHE A 325 -24.09 24.09 6.14
C PHE A 325 -23.68 25.07 5.03
N SER A 326 -23.99 26.36 5.16
CA SER A 326 -23.53 27.38 4.21
C SER A 326 -22.06 27.76 4.44
N GLU A 327 -21.60 27.75 5.69
CA GLU A 327 -20.22 27.97 6.08
C GLU A 327 -19.34 26.82 5.59
N LEU A 328 -19.71 25.55 5.87
CA LEU A 328 -19.04 24.37 5.29
C LEU A 328 -18.99 24.41 3.75
N LYS A 329 -20.06 24.90 3.11
CA LYS A 329 -20.10 25.06 1.65
C LYS A 329 -19.18 26.17 1.14
N ASN A 330 -19.00 27.24 1.93
CA ASN A 330 -18.09 28.33 1.63
C ASN A 330 -16.63 27.90 1.87
N ASP A 331 -16.33 27.23 2.99
CA ASP A 331 -15.04 26.58 3.28
C ASP A 331 -14.64 25.64 2.14
N LEU A 332 -15.55 24.75 1.71
CA LEU A 332 -15.29 23.84 0.59
C LEU A 332 -15.07 24.62 -0.71
N ARG A 333 -15.89 25.63 -1.01
CA ARG A 333 -15.69 26.49 -2.20
C ARG A 333 -14.36 27.22 -2.17
N GLN A 334 -13.95 27.76 -1.03
CA GLN A 334 -12.69 28.46 -0.85
C GLN A 334 -11.52 27.48 -0.95
N THR A 335 -11.63 26.28 -0.36
CA THR A 335 -10.68 25.19 -0.52
C THR A 335 -10.51 24.83 -1.99
N PHE A 336 -11.62 24.67 -2.75
CA PHE A 336 -11.58 24.34 -4.18
C PHE A 336 -11.05 25.50 -5.04
N ALA A 337 -11.42 26.75 -4.75
CA ALA A 337 -10.95 27.92 -5.48
C ALA A 337 -9.45 28.18 -5.25
N VAL A 338 -9.00 28.14 -3.99
CA VAL A 338 -7.58 28.26 -3.63
C VAL A 338 -6.79 27.04 -4.12
N TRP A 339 -7.39 25.85 -4.21
CA TRP A 339 -6.75 24.71 -4.88
C TRP A 339 -6.68 24.88 -6.40
N GLU A 340 -7.70 25.44 -7.05
CA GLU A 340 -7.69 25.73 -8.50
C GLU A 340 -6.69 26.86 -8.86
N GLU A 341 -6.50 27.81 -7.96
CA GLU A 341 -5.51 28.89 -8.04
C GLU A 341 -4.09 28.38 -7.74
N LYS A 342 -3.86 27.82 -6.54
CA LYS A 342 -2.54 27.33 -6.12
C LYS A 342 -2.08 26.06 -6.82
N SER A 343 -2.96 25.22 -7.38
CA SER A 343 -2.49 24.10 -8.21
C SER A 343 -1.70 24.57 -9.43
N GLN A 344 -2.05 25.74 -9.98
CA GLN A 344 -1.29 26.36 -11.07
C GLN A 344 0.04 26.93 -10.57
N GLU A 345 0.05 27.51 -9.37
CA GLU A 345 1.27 28.00 -8.70
C GLU A 345 2.22 26.85 -8.33
N TYR A 346 1.73 25.77 -7.70
CA TYR A 346 2.50 24.55 -7.41
C TYR A 346 3.04 23.91 -8.69
N VAL A 347 2.28 23.87 -9.79
CA VAL A 347 2.79 23.38 -11.08
C VAL A 347 3.90 24.29 -11.62
N ARG A 348 3.73 25.62 -11.56
CA ARG A 348 4.79 26.58 -11.96
C ARG A 348 6.03 26.46 -11.08
N GLU A 349 5.89 26.40 -9.75
CA GLU A 349 7.00 26.35 -8.82
C GLU A 349 7.73 24.98 -8.85
N PHE A 350 6.98 23.90 -9.06
CA PHE A 350 7.55 22.60 -9.39
C PHE A 350 8.37 22.67 -10.67
N SER A 351 7.85 23.29 -11.75
CA SER A 351 8.59 23.52 -12.99
C SER A 351 9.77 24.50 -12.86
N ARG A 352 9.70 25.47 -11.94
CA ARG A 352 10.79 26.42 -11.60
C ARG A 352 12.01 25.68 -11.06
N LYS A 353 11.80 24.66 -10.21
CA LYS A 353 12.86 23.77 -9.72
C LYS A 353 13.53 22.92 -10.82
N PHE A 354 12.99 22.92 -12.04
CA PHE A 354 13.54 22.22 -13.22
C PHE A 354 13.77 23.15 -14.43
N GLY A 355 13.72 24.49 -14.27
CA GLY A 355 14.03 25.46 -15.33
C GLY A 355 13.06 25.50 -16.53
N ALA A 356 11.83 24.98 -16.40
CA ALA A 356 10.94 24.69 -17.53
C ALA A 356 9.84 25.76 -17.80
N GLU A 357 9.96 26.97 -17.25
CA GLU A 357 8.90 27.99 -17.21
C GLU A 357 8.29 28.32 -18.60
N SER A 358 9.14 28.49 -19.63
CA SER A 358 8.70 28.88 -20.98
C SER A 358 7.82 27.85 -21.70
N VAL A 359 7.86 26.57 -21.28
CA VAL A 359 7.04 25.49 -21.85
C VAL A 359 5.66 25.50 -21.21
N VAL A 360 5.61 25.66 -19.88
CA VAL A 360 4.37 25.72 -19.09
C VAL A 360 3.48 26.89 -19.54
N ASP A 361 4.07 28.06 -19.71
CA ASP A 361 3.34 29.26 -20.16
C ASP A 361 2.79 29.13 -21.60
N LYS A 362 3.53 28.49 -22.51
CA LYS A 362 3.03 28.18 -23.87
C LYS A 362 1.84 27.22 -23.84
N ILE A 363 1.80 26.28 -22.89
CA ILE A 363 0.70 25.32 -22.73
C ILE A 363 -0.55 26.00 -22.16
N PHE A 364 -0.41 26.89 -21.19
CA PHE A 364 -1.55 27.63 -20.60
C PHE A 364 -2.12 28.69 -21.57
N ARG A 365 -1.29 29.48 -22.27
CA ARG A 365 -1.77 30.48 -23.25
C ARG A 365 -2.58 29.85 -24.41
N ARG A 366 -2.30 28.60 -24.79
CA ARG A 366 -3.10 27.85 -25.79
C ARG A 366 -4.52 27.50 -25.33
N ARG A 367 -4.82 27.51 -24.02
CA ARG A 367 -6.15 27.20 -23.48
C ARG A 367 -7.16 28.31 -23.75
N SER A 368 -6.75 29.57 -23.60
CA SER A 368 -7.65 30.74 -23.72
C SER A 368 -8.18 30.99 -25.14
N ARG A 369 -7.43 30.64 -26.19
CA ARG A 369 -7.84 30.86 -27.59
C ARG A 369 -8.77 29.77 -28.15
N ARG A 370 -8.86 28.59 -27.53
CA ARG A 370 -9.66 27.46 -28.05
C ARG A 370 -11.08 27.40 -27.49
N SER A 371 -11.41 28.24 -26.51
CA SER A 371 -12.74 28.31 -25.88
C SER A 371 -13.77 29.13 -26.67
N MET A 372 -13.41 29.67 -27.83
CA MET A 372 -14.21 30.68 -28.56
C MET A 372 -14.61 30.28 -29.99
N VAL A 373 -14.34 29.03 -30.40
CA VAL A 373 -14.80 28.49 -31.70
C VAL A 373 -15.33 27.08 -31.49
N GLY A 374 -16.63 26.99 -31.23
CA GLY A 374 -17.38 25.74 -31.30
C GLY A 374 -18.05 25.62 -32.67
N GLY A 375 -17.77 24.54 -33.40
CA GLY A 375 -18.37 24.26 -34.70
C GLY A 375 -18.97 22.85 -34.69
N VAL A 376 -20.25 22.76 -35.06
CA VAL A 376 -20.98 21.50 -35.26
C VAL A 376 -20.39 20.78 -36.48
N ALA A 377 -20.19 19.46 -36.38
CA ALA A 377 -19.73 18.63 -37.49
C ALA A 377 -20.61 17.38 -37.60
N ASN A 378 -21.67 17.47 -38.41
CA ASN A 378 -22.38 16.29 -38.92
C ASN A 378 -21.55 15.66 -40.04
N GLY A 379 -21.54 14.34 -40.13
CA GLY A 379 -20.86 13.60 -41.18
C GLY A 379 -21.03 12.10 -40.99
N GLU A 380 -22.03 11.53 -41.65
CA GLU A 380 -22.31 10.09 -41.66
C GLU A 380 -21.43 9.41 -42.71
N ASP A 381 -20.50 8.55 -42.28
CA ASP A 381 -19.67 7.74 -43.20
C ASP A 381 -20.40 6.47 -43.65
N SER A 382 -20.38 6.21 -44.96
CA SER A 382 -21.28 5.33 -45.70
C SER A 382 -21.02 3.81 -45.60
N THR A 383 -20.31 3.35 -44.56
CA THR A 383 -20.11 1.92 -44.25
C THR A 383 -20.99 1.41 -43.09
N SER A 384 -21.72 2.30 -42.42
CA SER A 384 -22.61 1.97 -41.29
C SER A 384 -23.84 1.14 -41.68
N THR A 385 -24.23 1.16 -42.95
CA THR A 385 -25.51 0.66 -43.48
C THR A 385 -25.68 -0.86 -43.52
N ILE A 386 -24.60 -1.65 -43.43
CA ILE A 386 -24.68 -3.12 -43.59
C ILE A 386 -24.65 -3.86 -42.23
N THR A 387 -24.03 -3.29 -41.19
CA THR A 387 -23.87 -3.97 -39.89
C THR A 387 -24.35 -3.15 -38.68
N GLY A 388 -24.59 -1.83 -38.83
CA GLY A 388 -24.94 -0.94 -37.73
C GLY A 388 -23.81 -0.72 -36.70
N VAL A 389 -22.61 -1.25 -36.93
CA VAL A 389 -21.46 -1.14 -36.02
C VAL A 389 -20.45 -0.14 -36.59
N PRO A 390 -19.97 0.86 -35.81
CA PRO A 390 -18.93 1.78 -36.26
C PRO A 390 -17.65 1.04 -36.73
N PRO A 391 -17.05 1.43 -37.86
CA PRO A 391 -15.96 0.67 -38.49
C PRO A 391 -14.73 0.48 -37.60
N ASP A 392 -14.44 1.43 -36.70
CA ASP A 392 -13.28 1.34 -35.82
C ASP A 392 -13.44 0.25 -34.73
N HIS A 393 -14.66 -0.08 -34.31
CA HIS A 393 -14.91 -1.23 -33.43
C HIS A 393 -14.66 -2.55 -34.16
N LEU A 394 -15.02 -2.65 -35.44
CA LEU A 394 -14.74 -3.82 -36.28
C LEU A 394 -13.23 -4.00 -36.52
N ARG A 395 -12.49 -2.90 -36.73
CA ARG A 395 -11.02 -2.90 -36.84
C ARG A 395 -10.34 -3.42 -35.58
N VAL A 396 -10.74 -2.93 -34.41
CA VAL A 396 -10.22 -3.41 -33.11
C VAL A 396 -10.55 -4.89 -32.90
N LEU A 397 -11.78 -5.32 -33.19
CA LEU A 397 -12.19 -6.72 -33.05
C LEU A 397 -11.39 -7.65 -33.98
N ALA A 398 -11.27 -7.32 -35.27
CA ALA A 398 -10.49 -8.09 -36.23
C ALA A 398 -9.00 -8.18 -35.84
N THR A 399 -8.45 -7.06 -35.33
CA THR A 399 -7.08 -6.99 -34.81
C THR A 399 -6.87 -7.87 -33.58
N LEU A 400 -7.87 -7.98 -32.69
CA LEU A 400 -7.81 -8.88 -31.54
C LEU A 400 -7.96 -10.35 -31.97
N MET A 401 -8.84 -10.65 -32.93
CA MET A 401 -9.00 -12.02 -33.44
C MET A 401 -7.74 -12.55 -34.14
N SER A 402 -6.99 -11.70 -34.84
CA SER A 402 -5.73 -12.10 -35.49
C SER A 402 -4.64 -12.57 -34.50
N THR A 403 -4.75 -12.20 -33.21
CA THR A 403 -3.83 -12.66 -32.17
C THR A 403 -3.97 -14.15 -31.82
N TYR A 404 -5.09 -14.82 -32.18
CA TYR A 404 -5.30 -16.24 -31.88
C TYR A 404 -4.39 -17.15 -32.72
N PRO A 405 -4.33 -17.05 -34.07
CA PRO A 405 -3.30 -17.73 -34.87
C PRO A 405 -1.88 -17.41 -34.41
N LEU A 406 -1.58 -16.15 -34.07
CA LEU A 406 -0.26 -15.75 -33.58
C LEU A 406 0.09 -16.41 -32.24
N ALA A 407 -0.90 -16.63 -31.36
CA ALA A 407 -0.72 -17.34 -30.10
C ALA A 407 -0.41 -18.83 -30.30
N LEU A 408 -1.03 -19.48 -31.28
CA LEU A 408 -0.69 -20.86 -31.68
C LEU A 408 0.75 -20.92 -32.24
N THR A 409 1.10 -20.03 -33.19
CA THR A 409 2.46 -19.96 -33.74
C THR A 409 3.50 -19.69 -32.64
N PHE A 410 3.20 -18.81 -31.68
CA PHE A 410 4.06 -18.52 -30.53
C PHE A 410 4.27 -19.74 -29.63
N ARG A 411 3.21 -20.53 -29.37
CA ARG A 411 3.27 -21.76 -28.57
C ARG A 411 4.18 -22.81 -29.24
N SER A 412 4.16 -22.89 -30.57
CA SER A 412 5.03 -23.78 -31.35
C SER A 412 6.50 -23.34 -31.44
N LEU A 413 6.87 -22.15 -30.97
CA LEU A 413 8.27 -21.70 -30.99
C LEU A 413 9.14 -22.48 -29.98
N PRO A 414 10.34 -22.94 -30.36
CA PRO A 414 11.20 -23.77 -29.51
C PRO A 414 11.55 -23.07 -28.19
N PRO A 415 11.26 -23.66 -27.01
CA PRO A 415 11.53 -23.03 -25.71
C PRO A 415 13.00 -22.66 -25.47
N ARG A 416 13.93 -23.38 -26.10
CA ARG A 416 15.38 -23.16 -25.98
C ARG A 416 15.84 -21.80 -26.54
N ASN A 417 15.11 -21.21 -27.49
CA ASN A 417 15.46 -19.91 -28.08
C ASN A 417 14.54 -18.79 -27.57
N GLN A 418 14.85 -18.27 -26.38
CA GLN A 418 14.09 -17.21 -25.72
C GLN A 418 14.13 -15.89 -26.51
N ASN A 419 15.26 -15.57 -27.14
CA ASN A 419 15.42 -14.38 -27.99
C ASN A 419 14.45 -14.38 -29.18
N LEU A 420 14.18 -15.54 -29.79
CA LEU A 420 13.19 -15.68 -30.86
C LEU A 420 11.77 -15.37 -30.37
N LYS A 421 11.41 -15.81 -29.14
CA LYS A 421 10.11 -15.47 -28.53
C LYS A 421 9.97 -13.98 -28.21
N HIS A 422 11.03 -13.34 -27.74
CA HIS A 422 11.05 -11.88 -27.51
C HIS A 422 10.92 -11.10 -28.83
N LEU A 423 11.65 -11.50 -29.87
CA LEU A 423 11.59 -10.87 -31.19
C LEU A 423 10.21 -11.06 -31.85
N PHE A 424 9.64 -12.27 -31.77
CA PHE A 424 8.27 -12.53 -32.23
C PHE A 424 7.28 -11.60 -31.53
N SER A 425 7.36 -11.49 -30.20
CA SER A 425 6.49 -10.63 -29.41
C SER A 425 6.51 -9.19 -29.94
N LEU A 426 7.71 -8.60 -30.04
CA LEU A 426 7.93 -7.23 -30.49
C LEU A 426 7.41 -7.00 -31.92
N THR A 427 7.81 -7.85 -32.88
CA THR A 427 7.42 -7.73 -34.29
C THR A 427 5.91 -7.82 -34.46
N PHE A 428 5.27 -8.82 -33.86
CA PHE A 428 3.83 -9.01 -34.03
C PHE A 428 2.98 -8.03 -33.22
N ALA A 429 3.47 -7.46 -32.12
CA ALA A 429 2.79 -6.33 -31.46
C ALA A 429 2.78 -5.07 -32.34
N ILE A 430 3.85 -4.80 -33.10
CA ILE A 430 3.90 -3.69 -34.07
C ILE A 430 2.94 -3.95 -35.24
N LEU A 431 2.87 -5.19 -35.74
CA LEU A 431 1.93 -5.59 -36.79
C LEU A 431 0.46 -5.53 -36.32
N VAL A 432 0.18 -5.95 -35.09
CA VAL A 432 -1.13 -5.82 -34.44
C VAL A 432 -1.51 -4.34 -34.27
N MET A 433 -0.56 -3.46 -33.89
CA MET A 433 -0.82 -2.02 -33.91
C MET A 433 -1.16 -1.48 -35.30
N PHE A 434 -0.49 -1.96 -36.35
CA PHE A 434 -0.75 -1.52 -37.73
C PHE A 434 -2.19 -1.80 -38.16
N GLY A 435 -2.77 -2.93 -37.73
CA GLY A 435 -4.18 -3.28 -37.95
C GLY A 435 -5.22 -2.29 -37.36
N MET A 436 -4.81 -1.40 -36.45
CA MET A 436 -5.68 -0.32 -35.94
C MET A 436 -5.81 0.87 -36.89
N PHE A 437 -4.94 1.00 -37.90
CA PHE A 437 -4.84 2.21 -38.72
C PHE A 437 -5.41 2.01 -40.12
N ASP A 438 -6.06 3.05 -40.64
CA ASP A 438 -6.56 3.07 -42.00
C ASP A 438 -5.40 3.29 -43.00
N VAL A 439 -4.92 2.19 -43.59
CA VAL A 439 -3.76 2.17 -44.50
C VAL A 439 -3.98 3.00 -45.76
N ALA A 440 -5.24 3.26 -46.16
CA ALA A 440 -5.56 4.05 -47.34
C ALA A 440 -5.33 5.57 -47.15
N ASN A 441 -5.06 6.03 -45.92
CA ASN A 441 -4.93 7.46 -45.62
C ASN A 441 -3.53 7.82 -45.10
N THR A 442 -2.82 8.69 -45.84
CA THR A 442 -1.46 9.18 -45.49
C THR A 442 -1.39 9.82 -44.10
N THR A 443 -2.48 10.41 -43.61
CA THR A 443 -2.55 10.98 -42.24
C THR A 443 -2.63 9.89 -41.16
N SER A 444 -3.15 8.70 -41.48
CA SER A 444 -3.14 7.54 -40.57
C SER A 444 -1.73 6.94 -40.45
N LEU A 445 -0.99 6.81 -41.56
CA LEU A 445 0.37 6.24 -41.56
C LEU A 445 1.36 7.08 -40.74
N SER A 446 1.29 8.41 -40.86
CA SER A 446 2.10 9.31 -40.04
C SER A 446 1.72 9.28 -38.55
N ARG A 447 0.43 9.08 -38.22
CA ARG A 447 -0.04 8.85 -36.85
C ARG A 447 0.41 7.50 -36.29
N PHE A 448 0.40 6.42 -37.09
CA PHE A 448 0.97 5.12 -36.73
C PHE A 448 2.45 5.25 -36.39
N ALA A 449 3.24 5.82 -37.30
CA ALA A 449 4.68 6.04 -37.08
C ALA A 449 4.95 6.86 -35.81
N THR A 450 4.18 7.93 -35.59
CA THR A 450 4.28 8.77 -34.37
C THR A 450 3.91 8.00 -33.10
N GLY A 451 2.87 7.16 -33.15
CA GLY A 451 2.44 6.32 -32.04
C GLY A 451 3.48 5.26 -31.67
N VAL A 452 3.91 4.43 -32.63
CA VAL A 452 4.93 3.39 -32.44
C VAL A 452 6.25 3.99 -31.95
N TYR A 453 6.69 5.10 -32.57
CA TYR A 453 7.89 5.82 -32.13
C TYR A 453 7.74 6.35 -30.70
N GLY A 454 6.63 6.98 -30.35
CA GLY A 454 6.36 7.46 -29.00
C GLY A 454 6.35 6.34 -27.96
N PHE A 455 5.74 5.20 -28.27
CA PHE A 455 5.70 4.02 -27.39
C PHE A 455 7.10 3.45 -27.17
N LEU A 456 7.88 3.28 -28.25
CA LEU A 456 9.24 2.77 -28.19
C LEU A 456 10.16 3.72 -27.43
N VAL A 457 10.15 5.02 -27.74
CA VAL A 457 10.94 6.03 -27.02
C VAL A 457 10.57 6.07 -25.54
N CYS A 458 9.29 6.02 -25.19
CA CYS A 458 8.86 5.96 -23.80
C CYS A 458 9.38 4.70 -23.08
N ALA A 459 9.34 3.54 -23.74
CA ALA A 459 9.85 2.30 -23.17
C ALA A 459 11.39 2.34 -22.98
N LEU A 460 12.13 2.82 -23.99
CA LEU A 460 13.59 2.97 -23.95
C LEU A 460 14.05 3.98 -22.90
N LEU A 461 13.38 5.13 -22.77
CA LEU A 461 13.67 6.11 -21.74
C LEU A 461 13.40 5.56 -20.33
N CYS A 462 12.28 4.87 -20.13
CA CYS A 462 11.99 4.23 -18.84
C CYS A 462 13.02 3.14 -18.50
N TYR A 463 13.44 2.34 -19.49
CA TYR A 463 14.50 1.34 -19.30
C TYR A 463 15.83 2.00 -18.90
N ALA A 464 16.26 3.04 -19.63
CA ALA A 464 17.46 3.80 -19.31
C ALA A 464 17.39 4.40 -17.89
N VAL A 465 16.25 4.97 -17.49
CA VAL A 465 16.05 5.45 -16.11
C VAL A 465 16.22 4.33 -15.08
N THR A 466 15.66 3.12 -15.33
CA THR A 466 15.83 1.99 -14.39
C THR A 466 17.25 1.42 -14.32
N VAL A 467 18.06 1.60 -15.37
CA VAL A 467 19.47 1.15 -15.41
C VAL A 467 20.37 2.18 -14.72
N TYR A 468 20.21 3.47 -15.02
CA TYR A 468 21.14 4.52 -14.58
C TYR A 468 20.75 5.19 -13.25
N VAL A 469 19.46 5.26 -12.90
CA VAL A 469 19.01 5.84 -11.63
C VAL A 469 18.88 4.74 -10.59
N LYS A 470 19.54 4.90 -9.44
CA LYS A 470 19.48 3.93 -8.32
C LYS A 470 18.48 4.35 -7.23
N GLY A 471 17.95 3.36 -6.51
CA GLY A 471 17.08 3.56 -5.35
C GLY A 471 15.73 4.20 -5.66
N LYS A 472 15.13 4.85 -4.65
CA LYS A 472 13.71 5.28 -4.62
C LYS A 472 13.28 6.27 -5.71
N TRP A 473 14.21 6.86 -6.46
CA TRP A 473 13.91 7.85 -7.50
C TRP A 473 13.58 7.23 -8.86
N ALA A 474 14.19 6.10 -9.22
CA ALA A 474 13.97 5.44 -10.51
C ALA A 474 12.47 5.15 -10.80
N PRO A 475 11.72 4.43 -9.93
CA PRO A 475 10.30 4.18 -10.17
C PRO A 475 9.43 5.44 -10.16
N ARG A 476 9.84 6.49 -9.44
CA ARG A 476 9.12 7.78 -9.42
C ARG A 476 9.27 8.52 -10.74
N ILE A 477 10.48 8.59 -11.28
CA ILE A 477 10.76 9.22 -12.58
C ILE A 477 10.03 8.45 -13.68
N VAL A 478 10.11 7.11 -13.68
CA VAL A 478 9.36 6.26 -14.63
C VAL A 478 7.85 6.50 -14.54
N PHE A 479 7.29 6.60 -13.34
CA PHE A 479 5.87 6.91 -13.15
C PHE A 479 5.48 8.25 -13.77
N PHE A 480 6.22 9.34 -13.49
CA PHE A 480 5.91 10.64 -14.07
C PHE A 480 6.16 10.71 -15.58
N LEU A 481 7.18 10.01 -16.10
CA LEU A 481 7.47 9.93 -17.54
C LEU A 481 6.34 9.20 -18.28
N ALA A 482 5.95 8.01 -17.81
CA ALA A 482 4.91 7.21 -18.45
C ALA A 482 3.53 7.89 -18.35
N MET A 483 3.16 8.40 -17.17
CA MET A 483 1.91 9.16 -16.98
C MET A 483 1.91 10.46 -17.78
N GLY A 484 3.05 11.15 -17.90
CA GLY A 484 3.22 12.37 -18.68
C GLY A 484 3.10 12.13 -20.19
N HIS A 485 3.65 11.03 -20.70
CA HIS A 485 3.48 10.61 -22.10
C HIS A 485 2.01 10.32 -22.42
N LEU A 486 1.34 9.49 -21.60
CA LEU A 486 -0.10 9.23 -21.71
C LEU A 486 -0.92 10.54 -21.65
N SER A 487 -0.57 11.44 -20.72
CA SER A 487 -1.20 12.75 -20.56
C SER A 487 -1.11 13.64 -21.81
N VAL A 488 0.05 13.66 -22.48
CA VAL A 488 0.27 14.42 -23.71
C VAL A 488 -0.50 13.77 -24.87
N SER A 489 -0.40 12.45 -25.03
CA SER A 489 -1.06 11.74 -26.11
C SER A 489 -2.58 11.77 -26.02
N ALA A 490 -3.16 11.61 -24.82
CA ALA A 490 -4.60 11.79 -24.59
C ALA A 490 -5.11 13.20 -24.97
N ARG A 491 -4.24 14.21 -24.95
CA ARG A 491 -4.55 15.60 -25.35
C ARG A 491 -4.29 15.90 -26.83
N LEU A 492 -3.47 15.08 -27.49
CA LEU A 492 -3.20 15.14 -28.94
C LEU A 492 -4.10 14.20 -29.76
N SER A 493 -4.75 13.24 -29.09
CA SER A 493 -5.78 12.38 -29.67
C SER A 493 -7.01 13.21 -30.02
N ASN A 494 -7.19 13.53 -31.30
CA ASN A 494 -8.48 13.99 -31.83
C ASN A 494 -9.43 12.77 -31.96
N ASP A 495 -10.72 12.99 -31.66
CA ASP A 495 -11.79 12.02 -31.34
C ASP A 495 -12.00 10.79 -32.26
N LYS A 496 -11.30 10.68 -33.40
CA LYS A 496 -11.47 9.57 -34.37
C LYS A 496 -10.60 8.33 -34.11
N PHE A 497 -9.46 8.44 -33.40
CA PHE A 497 -8.56 7.27 -33.19
C PHE A 497 -7.83 7.34 -31.85
N ASP A 498 -8.18 6.43 -30.94
CA ASP A 498 -7.67 6.41 -29.56
C ASP A 498 -6.44 5.50 -29.38
N LEU A 499 -5.26 6.13 -29.29
CA LEU A 499 -4.00 5.46 -28.93
C LEU A 499 -3.78 5.33 -27.42
N THR A 500 -4.68 5.84 -26.57
CA THR A 500 -4.49 5.82 -25.12
C THR A 500 -4.64 4.42 -24.53
N GLY A 501 -5.47 3.53 -25.11
CA GLY A 501 -5.63 2.15 -24.66
C GLY A 501 -4.31 1.39 -24.50
N PRO A 502 -3.50 1.23 -25.57
CA PRO A 502 -2.17 0.62 -25.48
C PRO A 502 -1.22 1.37 -24.52
N GLN A 503 -1.28 2.72 -24.47
CA GLN A 503 -0.47 3.51 -23.55
C GLN A 503 -0.83 3.31 -22.08
N MET A 504 -2.11 3.10 -21.77
CA MET A 504 -2.60 2.83 -20.42
C MET A 504 -2.04 1.50 -19.91
N ILE A 505 -1.97 0.48 -20.77
CA ILE A 505 -1.28 -0.80 -20.49
C ILE A 505 0.23 -0.59 -20.35
N LEU A 506 0.83 0.22 -21.24
CA LEU A 506 2.26 0.57 -21.20
C LEU A 506 2.65 1.24 -19.87
N VAL A 507 1.84 2.16 -19.35
CA VAL A 507 2.04 2.78 -18.03
C VAL A 507 2.10 1.73 -16.92
N ILE A 508 1.17 0.77 -16.90
CA ILE A 508 1.18 -0.32 -15.91
C ILE A 508 2.47 -1.14 -16.04
N LYS A 509 2.82 -1.61 -17.25
CA LYS A 509 4.03 -2.41 -17.47
C LYS A 509 5.33 -1.69 -17.09
N LEU A 510 5.51 -0.44 -17.53
CA LEU A 510 6.73 0.32 -17.25
C LEU A 510 6.88 0.66 -15.76
N THR A 511 5.78 1.04 -15.09
CA THR A 511 5.83 1.40 -13.67
C THR A 511 6.01 0.19 -12.77
N THR A 512 5.29 -0.92 -13.02
CA THR A 512 5.51 -2.18 -12.30
C THR A 512 6.94 -2.67 -12.45
N PHE A 513 7.48 -2.70 -13.68
CA PHE A 513 8.88 -3.05 -13.94
C PHE A 513 9.86 -2.22 -13.10
N ALA A 514 9.75 -0.89 -13.13
CA ALA A 514 10.67 -0.02 -12.38
C ALA A 514 10.57 -0.18 -10.85
N PHE A 515 9.37 -0.42 -10.32
CA PHE A 515 9.19 -0.73 -8.90
C PHE A 515 9.70 -2.13 -8.55
N SER A 516 9.56 -3.12 -9.42
CA SER A 516 10.10 -4.47 -9.25
C SER A 516 11.63 -4.49 -9.25
N VAL A 517 12.29 -3.68 -10.10
CA VAL A 517 13.74 -3.47 -10.05
C VAL A 517 14.15 -2.83 -8.72
N TYR A 518 13.44 -1.79 -8.28
CA TYR A 518 13.70 -1.14 -6.99
C TYR A 518 13.49 -2.08 -5.78
N ASP A 519 12.45 -2.92 -5.80
CA ASP A 519 12.22 -3.92 -4.75
C ASP A 519 13.27 -5.05 -4.80
N GLY A 520 13.89 -5.32 -5.96
CA GLY A 520 15.02 -6.24 -6.11
C GLY A 520 16.32 -5.75 -5.48
N GLN A 521 16.44 -4.45 -5.19
CA GLN A 521 17.59 -3.83 -4.51
C GLN A 521 17.47 -3.87 -2.98
N LYS A 522 16.42 -4.49 -2.41
CA LYS A 522 16.10 -4.46 -0.98
C LYS A 522 16.33 -5.80 -0.27
N PRO A 523 16.60 -5.78 1.06
CA PRO A 523 16.61 -6.97 1.89
C PRO A 523 15.27 -7.73 1.84
N ILE A 524 15.33 -9.06 1.73
CA ILE A 524 14.14 -9.93 1.58
C ILE A 524 13.16 -9.80 2.77
N LYS A 525 13.68 -9.48 3.96
CA LYS A 525 12.91 -9.28 5.20
C LYS A 525 11.98 -8.05 5.14
N GLU A 526 12.31 -7.03 4.36
CA GLU A 526 11.47 -5.82 4.18
C GLU A 526 10.34 -6.00 3.16
N LEU A 527 10.41 -7.04 2.33
CA LEU A 527 9.49 -7.23 1.22
C LEU A 527 8.25 -8.02 1.65
N THR A 528 7.08 -7.51 1.30
CA THR A 528 5.83 -8.29 1.39
C THR A 528 5.92 -9.56 0.53
N PRO A 529 5.14 -10.62 0.82
CA PRO A 529 5.15 -11.86 0.03
C PRO A 529 4.91 -11.62 -1.47
N TYR A 530 4.05 -10.65 -1.81
CA TYR A 530 3.80 -10.23 -3.19
C TYR A 530 5.08 -9.65 -3.83
N GLN A 531 5.70 -8.64 -3.20
CA GLN A 531 6.91 -8.01 -3.73
C GLN A 531 8.07 -9.00 -3.83
N ARG A 532 8.19 -9.93 -2.87
CA ARG A 532 9.20 -11.00 -2.87
C ARG A 532 9.12 -11.87 -4.13
N ASN A 533 7.91 -12.20 -4.59
CA ASN A 533 7.66 -12.99 -5.80
C ASN A 533 7.86 -12.17 -7.10
N LYS A 534 7.66 -10.85 -7.05
CA LYS A 534 7.64 -9.98 -8.24
C LYS A 534 8.89 -9.09 -8.42
N ARG A 535 9.86 -9.17 -7.52
CA ARG A 535 11.13 -8.41 -7.57
C ARG A 535 12.02 -8.84 -8.73
N ILE A 536 12.82 -7.91 -9.26
CA ILE A 536 13.80 -8.16 -10.32
C ILE A 536 15.19 -7.94 -9.74
N VAL A 537 15.88 -9.04 -9.42
CA VAL A 537 17.26 -9.01 -8.87
C VAL A 537 18.28 -8.81 -9.99
N VAL A 538 18.13 -9.53 -11.10
CA VAL A 538 18.97 -9.43 -12.29
C VAL A 538 18.19 -8.71 -13.40
N LEU A 539 18.71 -7.55 -13.83
CA LEU A 539 18.16 -6.76 -14.92
C LEU A 539 18.08 -7.59 -16.21
N PRO A 540 16.98 -7.46 -16.99
CA PRO A 540 16.85 -8.15 -18.26
C PRO A 540 17.77 -7.59 -19.33
N SER A 541 17.90 -8.33 -20.44
CA SER A 541 18.40 -7.73 -21.68
C SER A 541 17.38 -6.73 -22.24
N LEU A 542 17.85 -5.80 -23.09
CA LEU A 542 16.94 -4.86 -23.76
C LEU A 542 15.89 -5.59 -24.62
N LEU A 543 16.26 -6.69 -25.26
CA LEU A 543 15.35 -7.51 -26.07
C LEU A 543 14.29 -8.22 -25.20
N GLU A 544 14.69 -8.79 -24.06
CA GLU A 544 13.75 -9.41 -23.10
C GLU A 544 12.75 -8.37 -22.56
N PHE A 545 13.23 -7.17 -22.21
CA PHE A 545 12.38 -6.06 -21.77
C PHE A 545 11.41 -5.58 -22.87
N LEU A 546 11.89 -5.40 -24.10
CA LEU A 546 11.03 -4.98 -25.21
C LEU A 546 9.99 -6.06 -25.57
N GLY A 547 10.36 -7.34 -25.53
CA GLY A 547 9.43 -8.46 -25.72
C GLY A 547 8.34 -8.52 -24.64
N TYR A 548 8.66 -8.18 -23.39
CA TYR A 548 7.67 -8.03 -22.32
C TYR A 548 6.71 -6.87 -22.58
N VAL A 549 7.26 -5.67 -22.84
CA VAL A 549 6.48 -4.45 -23.04
C VAL A 549 5.52 -4.64 -24.22
N PHE A 550 6.08 -5.05 -25.36
CA PHE A 550 5.38 -5.28 -26.62
C PHE A 550 4.98 -6.76 -26.79
N PHE A 551 4.36 -7.37 -25.77
CA PHE A 551 3.78 -8.70 -25.92
C PHE A 551 2.44 -8.66 -26.68
N PHE A 552 2.43 -9.19 -27.91
CA PHE A 552 1.32 -9.11 -28.87
C PHE A 552 -0.07 -9.40 -28.29
N GLY A 553 -0.24 -10.47 -27.49
CA GLY A 553 -1.55 -10.92 -26.99
C GLY A 553 -2.20 -10.00 -25.95
N GLY A 554 -1.43 -9.12 -25.30
CA GLY A 554 -1.92 -8.23 -24.24
C GLY A 554 -1.56 -6.75 -24.44
N PHE A 555 -0.92 -6.39 -25.55
CA PHE A 555 -0.44 -5.03 -25.79
C PHE A 555 -1.58 -4.02 -26.06
N LEU A 556 -2.62 -4.42 -26.82
CA LEU A 556 -3.64 -3.51 -27.36
C LEU A 556 -4.57 -2.93 -26.29
N VAL A 557 -5.19 -3.79 -25.48
CA VAL A 557 -6.19 -3.41 -24.43
C VAL A 557 -5.99 -4.21 -23.13
N GLY A 558 -4.80 -4.81 -22.96
CA GLY A 558 -4.52 -5.75 -21.89
C GLY A 558 -4.89 -7.19 -22.27
N PRO A 559 -4.83 -8.14 -21.33
CA PRO A 559 -4.48 -7.94 -19.91
C PRO A 559 -3.06 -7.41 -19.69
N ALA A 560 -2.91 -6.52 -18.70
CA ALA A 560 -1.61 -6.14 -18.18
C ALA A 560 -1.10 -7.22 -17.21
N PHE A 561 0.20 -7.51 -17.24
CA PHE A 561 0.85 -8.49 -16.36
C PHE A 561 2.27 -8.01 -16.01
N GLU A 562 2.86 -8.60 -14.98
CA GLU A 562 4.17 -8.15 -14.47
C GLU A 562 5.32 -8.89 -15.16
N PHE A 563 6.49 -8.24 -15.17
CA PHE A 563 7.67 -8.76 -15.87
C PHE A 563 8.14 -10.14 -15.35
N MET A 564 7.94 -10.45 -14.07
CA MET A 564 8.27 -11.79 -13.55
C MET A 564 7.35 -12.90 -14.05
N ASP A 565 6.08 -12.61 -14.35
CA ASP A 565 5.20 -13.59 -15.02
C ASP A 565 5.68 -13.83 -16.45
N TYR A 566 6.08 -12.76 -17.16
CA TYR A 566 6.66 -12.87 -18.50
C TYR A 566 7.94 -13.68 -18.52
N ARG A 567 8.89 -13.42 -17.61
CA ARG A 567 10.13 -14.21 -17.53
C ARG A 567 9.81 -15.68 -17.26
N GLN A 568 8.98 -15.99 -16.26
CA GLN A 568 8.58 -17.38 -15.96
C GLN A 568 7.84 -18.07 -17.11
N PHE A 569 7.12 -17.32 -17.94
CA PHE A 569 6.46 -17.80 -19.15
C PHE A 569 7.47 -18.15 -20.26
N ILE A 570 8.41 -17.24 -20.57
CA ILE A 570 9.41 -17.45 -21.62
C ILE A 570 10.43 -18.53 -21.22
N THR A 571 10.86 -18.57 -19.96
CA THR A 571 11.83 -19.56 -19.44
C THR A 571 11.18 -20.90 -19.07
N MET A 572 9.90 -21.11 -19.38
CA MET A 572 9.08 -22.28 -18.99
C MET A 572 8.93 -22.50 -17.46
N GLY A 573 9.48 -21.63 -16.61
CA GLY A 573 9.49 -21.79 -15.16
C GLY A 573 8.11 -21.89 -14.52
N MET A 574 7.08 -21.29 -15.14
CA MET A 574 5.69 -21.41 -14.66
C MET A 574 5.07 -22.80 -14.89
N TYR A 575 5.67 -23.65 -15.73
CA TYR A 575 5.22 -25.00 -16.09
C TYR A 575 6.00 -26.11 -15.39
N LYS A 576 6.87 -25.76 -14.43
CA LYS A 576 7.68 -26.73 -13.69
C LYS A 576 6.78 -27.60 -12.80
N LEU A 577 6.88 -28.91 -12.98
CA LEU A 577 6.15 -29.89 -12.18
C LEU A 577 6.89 -30.22 -10.88
N SER A 578 6.15 -30.37 -9.78
CA SER A 578 6.64 -30.98 -8.54
C SER A 578 6.41 -32.48 -8.58
N SER A 579 7.28 -33.29 -7.97
CA SER A 579 7.15 -34.75 -7.90
C SER A 579 5.81 -35.21 -7.30
N LYS A 580 5.24 -34.43 -6.37
CA LYS A 580 3.88 -34.67 -5.82
C LYS A 580 2.78 -34.43 -6.85
N THR A 581 2.95 -33.42 -7.71
CA THR A 581 2.02 -33.06 -8.79
C THR A 581 2.11 -34.06 -9.93
N LEU A 582 3.33 -34.50 -10.28
CA LEU A 582 3.59 -35.50 -11.32
C LEU A 582 2.81 -36.80 -11.04
N LYS A 583 2.97 -37.36 -9.83
CA LYS A 583 2.28 -38.58 -9.41
C LYS A 583 0.75 -38.46 -9.49
N ARG A 584 0.17 -37.29 -9.16
CA ARG A 584 -1.29 -37.06 -9.28
C ARG A 584 -1.76 -37.02 -10.73
N ILE A 585 -1.02 -36.33 -11.60
CA ILE A 585 -1.42 -36.18 -13.01
C ILE A 585 -1.25 -37.54 -13.73
N GLN A 586 -0.17 -38.29 -13.45
CA GLN A 586 0.01 -39.68 -13.92
C GLN A 586 -1.15 -40.62 -13.50
N LEU A 587 -1.68 -40.46 -12.29
CA LEU A 587 -2.86 -41.21 -11.81
C LEU A 587 -4.19 -40.83 -12.51
N GLN A 588 -4.26 -39.70 -13.22
CA GLN A 588 -5.50 -39.23 -13.89
C GLN A 588 -5.46 -39.35 -15.43
N HIS A 589 -4.30 -39.23 -16.07
CA HIS A 589 -4.16 -39.24 -17.54
C HIS A 589 -3.02 -40.16 -18.00
N HIS A 590 -2.98 -41.39 -17.48
CA HIS A 590 -1.85 -42.32 -17.64
C HIS A 590 -1.37 -42.49 -19.09
N ASP A 591 -2.30 -42.54 -20.07
CA ASP A 591 -1.97 -42.80 -21.48
C ASP A 591 -1.56 -41.54 -22.29
N GLU A 592 -2.14 -40.37 -22.00
CA GLU A 592 -1.82 -39.11 -22.70
C GLU A 592 -0.49 -38.49 -22.22
N ILE A 593 -0.12 -38.81 -20.98
CA ILE A 593 1.08 -38.31 -20.32
C ILE A 593 2.32 -39.01 -20.85
N ASP A 594 2.32 -40.32 -21.03
CA ASP A 594 3.53 -41.02 -21.45
C ASP A 594 3.97 -40.62 -22.87
N GLN A 595 3.04 -40.45 -23.82
CA GLN A 595 3.37 -39.92 -25.15
C GLN A 595 3.80 -38.45 -25.13
N SER A 596 3.22 -37.61 -24.26
CA SER A 596 3.56 -36.19 -24.21
C SER A 596 4.81 -35.88 -23.38
N LEU A 597 5.15 -36.68 -22.36
CA LEU A 597 6.45 -36.62 -21.70
C LEU A 597 7.55 -37.14 -22.61
N GLN A 598 7.40 -38.33 -23.22
CA GLN A 598 8.44 -38.90 -24.09
C GLN A 598 8.88 -37.92 -25.19
N ASN A 599 7.94 -37.16 -25.77
CA ASN A 599 8.23 -36.16 -26.80
C ASN A 599 8.66 -34.77 -26.27
N ASN A 600 8.48 -34.45 -24.98
CA ASN A 600 8.88 -33.17 -24.38
C ASN A 600 10.10 -33.26 -23.44
N ILE A 601 10.79 -34.41 -23.38
CA ILE A 601 12.12 -34.52 -22.75
C ILE A 601 13.15 -33.80 -23.63
N ILE A 602 13.12 -32.46 -23.61
CA ILE A 602 14.23 -31.64 -24.09
C ILE A 602 15.32 -31.72 -23.03
N GLY A 603 16.29 -32.62 -23.27
CA GLY A 603 17.32 -32.97 -22.31
C GLY A 603 18.11 -31.76 -21.78
N GLN A 604 18.28 -31.71 -20.46
CA GLN A 604 19.26 -30.86 -19.79
C GLN A 604 20.69 -31.47 -19.85
N ASN A 605 21.08 -32.09 -20.97
CA ASN A 605 22.44 -32.58 -21.14
C ASN A 605 23.24 -31.56 -21.98
N ASN A 606 24.22 -30.93 -21.32
CA ASN A 606 25.58 -30.79 -21.85
C ASN A 606 26.50 -30.13 -20.81
N GLY A 607 27.44 -30.91 -20.31
CA GLY A 607 28.58 -30.49 -19.50
C GLY A 607 29.60 -31.63 -19.47
N GLN A 608 30.51 -31.62 -20.46
CA GLN A 608 31.68 -32.50 -20.64
C GLN A 608 31.66 -33.89 -19.99
N ILE A 609 31.49 -34.93 -20.83
CA ILE A 609 31.97 -36.27 -20.49
C ILE A 609 33.50 -36.23 -20.56
N THR A 610 34.15 -36.29 -19.39
CA THR A 610 35.47 -36.90 -19.26
C THR A 610 35.27 -38.32 -18.74
N ASP A 611 35.67 -39.32 -19.52
CA ASP A 611 35.68 -40.71 -19.06
C ASP A 611 36.59 -40.83 -17.82
N ASN A 612 35.99 -41.02 -16.64
CA ASN A 612 36.52 -41.76 -15.49
C ASN A 612 35.62 -41.56 -14.26
N GLN A 613 34.60 -42.39 -14.11
CA GLN A 613 34.37 -43.22 -12.92
C GLN A 613 33.06 -44.00 -13.09
N LYS A 614 33.17 -45.32 -12.97
CA LYS A 614 32.04 -46.16 -12.54
C LYS A 614 31.99 -46.13 -11.01
N ASP A 615 30.91 -46.70 -10.50
CA ASP A 615 30.69 -47.03 -9.09
C ASP A 615 30.28 -45.82 -8.22
N ASP A 616 28.98 -45.52 -8.24
CA ASP A 616 28.12 -45.34 -7.05
C ASP A 616 26.67 -45.03 -7.49
N ASP A 617 25.87 -46.09 -7.73
CA ASP A 617 24.43 -46.00 -8.03
C ASP A 617 23.61 -45.88 -6.73
N ASP A 618 23.25 -44.68 -6.28
CA ASP A 618 22.04 -44.42 -5.45
C ASP A 618 21.75 -42.92 -5.18
N ASP A 619 21.78 -42.04 -6.19
CA ASP A 619 21.24 -40.68 -6.03
C ASP A 619 20.39 -40.24 -7.25
N ASP A 620 19.08 -40.11 -7.00
CA ASP A 620 18.02 -39.88 -7.98
C ASP A 620 18.16 -38.49 -8.62
N GLU A 621 18.85 -38.42 -9.77
CA GLU A 621 19.14 -37.18 -10.50
C GLU A 621 17.84 -36.46 -10.90
N LYS A 622 17.43 -35.45 -10.11
CA LYS A 622 16.13 -34.75 -10.21
C LYS A 622 15.95 -33.96 -11.51
N LYS A 623 15.66 -34.67 -12.60
CA LYS A 623 15.30 -34.12 -13.91
C LYS A 623 14.09 -33.19 -13.76
N ASN A 624 14.28 -31.91 -14.07
CA ASN A 624 13.22 -30.90 -13.99
C ASN A 624 12.24 -31.10 -15.14
N LEU A 625 11.10 -31.73 -14.86
CA LEU A 625 10.04 -31.95 -15.84
C LEU A 625 9.19 -30.68 -16.03
N TYR A 626 8.93 -30.35 -17.30
CA TYR A 626 8.11 -29.21 -17.73
C TYR A 626 7.00 -29.71 -18.64
N TYR A 627 5.76 -29.24 -18.42
CA TYR A 627 4.60 -29.60 -19.22
C TYR A 627 3.70 -28.39 -19.40
N ILE A 628 3.43 -27.98 -20.65
CA ILE A 628 2.45 -26.92 -20.94
C ILE A 628 1.08 -27.58 -21.11
N PRO A 629 0.11 -27.39 -20.19
CA PRO A 629 -1.23 -27.94 -20.36
C PRO A 629 -1.90 -27.37 -21.60
N ASP A 630 -2.89 -28.08 -22.15
CA ASP A 630 -3.69 -27.49 -23.22
C ASP A 630 -4.54 -26.32 -22.70
N GLY A 631 -4.46 -25.21 -23.44
CA GLY A 631 -5.19 -23.97 -23.18
C GLY A 631 -6.29 -23.71 -24.23
N PHE A 632 -6.45 -24.59 -25.22
CA PHE A 632 -7.38 -24.41 -26.33
C PHE A 632 -8.84 -24.29 -25.85
N TYR A 633 -9.36 -25.28 -25.12
CA TYR A 633 -10.74 -25.24 -24.63
C TYR A 633 -11.04 -24.02 -23.72
N PRO A 634 -10.19 -23.66 -22.74
CA PRO A 634 -10.34 -22.42 -21.97
C PRO A 634 -10.34 -21.15 -22.83
N ALA A 635 -9.47 -21.05 -23.85
CA ALA A 635 -9.39 -19.91 -24.75
C ALA A 635 -10.63 -19.79 -25.66
N VAL A 636 -11.09 -20.89 -26.23
CA VAL A 636 -12.32 -20.95 -27.05
C VAL A 636 -13.54 -20.59 -26.20
N ARG A 637 -13.63 -21.07 -24.95
CA ARG A 637 -14.72 -20.69 -24.03
C ARG A 637 -14.74 -19.18 -23.75
N LYS A 638 -13.58 -18.54 -23.57
CA LYS A 638 -13.47 -17.08 -23.42
C LYS A 638 -13.90 -16.34 -24.70
N LEU A 639 -13.49 -16.84 -25.87
CA LEU A 639 -13.89 -16.29 -27.18
C LEU A 639 -15.41 -16.37 -27.40
N LEU A 640 -16.02 -17.53 -27.18
CA LEU A 640 -17.48 -17.74 -27.29
C LEU A 640 -18.27 -16.86 -26.31
N PHE A 641 -17.78 -16.69 -25.08
CA PHE A 641 -18.40 -15.78 -24.12
C PHE A 641 -18.25 -14.31 -24.55
N GLY A 642 -17.13 -13.94 -25.18
CA GLY A 642 -16.97 -12.65 -25.86
C GLY A 642 -18.02 -12.44 -26.96
N PHE A 643 -18.23 -13.42 -27.84
CA PHE A 643 -19.27 -13.35 -28.88
C PHE A 643 -20.69 -13.21 -28.33
N PHE A 644 -21.03 -13.90 -27.23
CA PHE A 644 -22.31 -13.70 -26.54
C PHE A 644 -22.52 -12.22 -26.14
N TRP A 645 -21.50 -11.57 -25.56
CA TRP A 645 -21.58 -10.14 -25.22
C TRP A 645 -21.60 -9.22 -26.43
N ILE A 646 -21.01 -9.60 -27.58
CA ILE A 646 -21.17 -8.85 -28.84
C ILE A 646 -22.64 -8.86 -29.26
N THR A 647 -23.24 -10.05 -29.38
CA THR A 647 -24.64 -10.19 -29.81
C THR A 647 -25.59 -9.44 -28.87
N LEU A 648 -25.42 -9.58 -27.55
CA LEU A 648 -26.23 -8.86 -26.57
C LEU A 648 -26.02 -7.34 -26.64
N SER A 649 -24.79 -6.88 -26.90
CA SER A 649 -24.51 -5.45 -27.11
C SER A 649 -25.16 -4.90 -28.37
N MET A 650 -25.19 -5.65 -29.48
CA MET A 650 -25.85 -5.21 -30.71
C MET A 650 -27.37 -5.10 -30.53
N LEU A 651 -27.98 -6.02 -29.78
CA LEU A 651 -29.41 -5.97 -29.45
C LEU A 651 -29.75 -4.77 -28.55
N MET A 652 -28.98 -4.55 -27.47
CA MET A 652 -29.31 -3.53 -26.46
C MET A 652 -28.89 -2.09 -26.84
N ALA A 653 -27.86 -1.91 -27.67
CA ALA A 653 -27.30 -0.59 -27.99
C ALA A 653 -28.27 0.36 -28.71
N LYS A 654 -29.32 -0.17 -29.37
CA LYS A 654 -30.33 0.65 -30.05
C LYS A 654 -31.30 1.36 -29.09
N GLU A 655 -31.54 0.78 -27.91
CA GLU A 655 -32.55 1.26 -26.96
C GLU A 655 -31.94 1.95 -25.72
N PHE A 656 -30.76 1.48 -25.28
CA PHE A 656 -30.17 1.88 -24.00
C PHE A 656 -28.81 2.57 -24.20
N THR A 657 -28.86 3.89 -24.45
CA THR A 657 -27.67 4.77 -24.57
C THR A 657 -27.61 5.76 -23.41
N ILE A 658 -26.41 6.07 -22.93
CA ILE A 658 -26.24 7.04 -21.84
C ILE A 658 -26.49 8.46 -22.34
N GLU A 659 -26.20 8.71 -23.61
CA GLU A 659 -26.40 9.95 -24.34
C GLU A 659 -27.88 10.38 -24.34
N TRP A 660 -28.82 9.43 -24.43
CA TRP A 660 -30.25 9.73 -24.36
C TRP A 660 -30.69 10.33 -23.01
N THR A 661 -29.93 10.14 -21.93
CA THR A 661 -30.19 10.81 -20.63
C THR A 661 -30.03 12.33 -20.66
N LEU A 662 -29.44 12.88 -21.73
CA LEU A 662 -29.34 14.32 -21.98
C LEU A 662 -30.55 14.91 -22.71
N SER A 663 -31.41 14.07 -23.31
CA SER A 663 -32.56 14.47 -24.11
C SER A 663 -33.64 15.21 -23.31
N GLU A 664 -34.43 16.05 -23.98
CA GLU A 664 -35.63 16.65 -23.39
C GLU A 664 -36.71 15.61 -23.05
N GLU A 665 -36.73 14.48 -23.76
CA GLU A 665 -37.65 13.38 -23.48
C GLU A 665 -37.35 12.73 -22.12
N TYR A 666 -36.10 12.39 -21.86
CA TYR A 666 -35.66 11.85 -20.57
C TYR A 666 -36.03 12.77 -19.41
N LYS A 667 -35.91 14.10 -19.59
CA LYS A 667 -36.29 15.11 -18.58
C LYS A 667 -37.77 15.05 -18.20
N LYS A 668 -38.66 14.77 -19.17
CA LYS A 668 -40.12 14.68 -18.98
C LYS A 668 -40.60 13.38 -18.33
N LYS A 669 -39.78 12.31 -18.32
CA LYS A 669 -40.15 11.02 -17.69
C LYS A 669 -40.28 11.13 -16.16
N SER A 670 -40.93 10.15 -15.53
CA SER A 670 -41.01 10.05 -14.06
C SER A 670 -39.65 9.73 -13.43
N PHE A 671 -39.48 10.02 -12.13
CA PHE A 671 -38.24 9.71 -11.43
C PHE A 671 -37.89 8.21 -11.45
N LEU A 672 -38.87 7.32 -11.21
CA LEU A 672 -38.65 5.87 -11.24
C LEU A 672 -38.17 5.39 -12.61
N TYR A 673 -38.73 5.93 -13.70
CA TYR A 673 -38.28 5.60 -15.05
C TYR A 673 -36.84 6.10 -15.30
N LYS A 674 -36.52 7.35 -14.92
CA LYS A 674 -35.17 7.92 -15.04
C LYS A 674 -34.12 7.09 -14.31
N PHE A 675 -34.46 6.66 -13.09
CA PHE A 675 -33.63 5.85 -12.22
C PHE A 675 -33.38 4.46 -12.83
N TYR A 676 -34.44 3.75 -13.22
CA TYR A 676 -34.35 2.42 -13.85
C TYR A 676 -33.59 2.45 -15.19
N TYR A 677 -33.83 3.47 -16.03
CA TYR A 677 -33.14 3.64 -17.30
C TYR A 677 -31.61 3.74 -17.12
N ILE A 678 -31.13 4.49 -16.12
CA ILE A 678 -29.69 4.56 -15.80
C ILE A 678 -29.13 3.19 -15.42
N GLN A 679 -29.90 2.35 -14.71
CA GLN A 679 -29.44 1.01 -14.35
C GLN A 679 -29.15 0.15 -15.59
N ILE A 680 -30.08 0.12 -16.55
CA ILE A 680 -29.90 -0.64 -17.80
C ILE A 680 -28.80 0.00 -18.66
N ALA A 681 -28.86 1.31 -18.91
CA ALA A 681 -27.92 1.97 -19.80
C ALA A 681 -26.46 1.87 -19.28
N ALA A 682 -26.25 1.93 -17.96
CA ALA A 682 -24.93 1.74 -17.36
C ALA A 682 -24.46 0.27 -17.40
N PHE A 683 -25.38 -0.70 -17.33
CA PHE A 683 -25.09 -2.13 -17.53
C PHE A 683 -24.68 -2.40 -18.99
N CYS A 684 -25.49 -1.95 -19.97
CA CYS A 684 -25.20 -2.10 -21.40
C CYS A 684 -23.89 -1.42 -21.82
N ALA A 685 -23.58 -0.24 -21.27
CA ALA A 685 -22.34 0.47 -21.55
C ALA A 685 -21.06 -0.30 -21.14
N ARG A 686 -21.16 -1.33 -20.27
CA ARG A 686 -20.03 -2.19 -19.90
C ARG A 686 -19.66 -3.23 -20.96
N PHE A 687 -20.61 -3.65 -21.80
CA PHE A 687 -20.43 -4.85 -22.64
C PHE A 687 -19.24 -4.75 -23.60
N LYS A 688 -18.96 -3.56 -24.14
CA LYS A 688 -17.76 -3.30 -24.97
C LYS A 688 -16.44 -3.67 -24.29
N TYR A 689 -16.34 -3.52 -22.96
CA TYR A 689 -15.17 -3.92 -22.19
C TYR A 689 -15.15 -5.43 -21.93
N TYR A 690 -16.31 -6.06 -21.69
CA TYR A 690 -16.41 -7.52 -21.56
C TYR A 690 -15.94 -8.23 -22.82
N VAL A 691 -16.43 -7.81 -23.99
CA VAL A 691 -16.02 -8.34 -25.30
C VAL A 691 -14.50 -8.28 -25.46
N VAL A 692 -13.93 -7.07 -25.36
CA VAL A 692 -12.51 -6.84 -25.66
C VAL A 692 -11.59 -7.54 -24.68
N TRP A 693 -11.89 -7.52 -23.38
CA TRP A 693 -11.06 -8.18 -22.38
C TRP A 693 -11.16 -9.70 -22.41
N LEU A 694 -12.34 -10.29 -22.67
CA LEU A 694 -12.48 -11.75 -22.78
C LEU A 694 -11.73 -12.31 -24.00
N ILE A 695 -11.80 -11.61 -25.14
CA ILE A 695 -11.11 -12.03 -26.37
C ILE A 695 -9.58 -11.91 -26.20
N ALA A 696 -9.07 -10.81 -25.64
CA ALA A 696 -7.64 -10.65 -25.40
C ALA A 696 -7.08 -11.62 -24.33
N GLU A 697 -7.87 -11.91 -23.29
CA GLU A 697 -7.53 -12.95 -22.31
C GLU A 697 -7.45 -14.34 -22.97
N GLY A 698 -8.37 -14.68 -23.86
CA GLY A 698 -8.36 -15.94 -24.60
C GLY A 698 -7.10 -16.13 -25.45
N ALA A 699 -6.63 -15.08 -26.14
CA ALA A 699 -5.35 -15.12 -26.87
C ALA A 699 -4.14 -15.32 -25.93
N CYS A 700 -4.13 -14.66 -24.77
CA CYS A 700 -3.07 -14.86 -23.76
C CYS A 700 -3.08 -16.27 -23.18
N ILE A 701 -4.27 -16.85 -22.92
CA ILE A 701 -4.44 -18.25 -22.50
C ILE A 701 -3.89 -19.19 -23.58
N LEU A 702 -4.25 -18.98 -24.85
CA LEU A 702 -3.83 -19.83 -25.96
C LEU A 702 -2.30 -19.84 -26.16
N SER A 703 -1.65 -18.69 -25.92
CA SER A 703 -0.18 -18.58 -25.93
C SER A 703 0.52 -19.32 -24.78
N GLY A 704 -0.23 -19.66 -23.71
CA GLY A 704 0.25 -20.29 -22.48
C GLY A 704 0.34 -19.34 -21.26
N LEU A 705 0.48 -18.03 -21.47
CA LEU A 705 0.71 -17.03 -20.40
C LEU A 705 -0.39 -17.01 -19.32
N GLY A 706 -1.61 -17.44 -19.64
CA GLY A 706 -2.72 -17.50 -18.69
C GLY A 706 -2.61 -18.56 -17.58
N PHE A 707 -1.66 -19.49 -17.67
CA PHE A 707 -1.53 -20.61 -16.74
C PHE A 707 -1.17 -20.18 -15.31
N ASN A 708 -1.75 -20.84 -14.31
CA ASN A 708 -1.60 -20.48 -12.91
C ASN A 708 -1.54 -21.70 -11.97
N GLY A 709 -0.84 -22.75 -12.39
CA GLY A 709 -0.77 -24.01 -11.65
C GLY A 709 -2.07 -24.82 -11.76
N TYR A 710 -2.27 -25.73 -10.81
CA TYR A 710 -3.38 -26.68 -10.83
C TYR A 710 -4.39 -26.43 -9.69
N ASP A 711 -5.61 -26.93 -9.85
CA ASP A 711 -6.59 -27.05 -8.76
C ASP A 711 -6.37 -28.32 -7.93
N ASP A 712 -7.13 -28.44 -6.83
CA ASP A 712 -7.03 -29.56 -5.90
C ASP A 712 -7.47 -30.90 -6.54
N LYS A 713 -8.14 -30.83 -7.70
CA LYS A 713 -8.61 -31.95 -8.53
C LYS A 713 -7.68 -32.27 -9.70
N GLY A 714 -6.54 -31.59 -9.84
CA GLY A 714 -5.55 -31.80 -10.91
C GLY A 714 -5.75 -30.98 -12.19
N ASN A 715 -6.78 -30.14 -12.30
CA ASN A 715 -7.06 -29.37 -13.52
C ASN A 715 -6.18 -28.12 -13.62
N ALA A 716 -5.75 -27.76 -14.83
CA ALA A 716 -4.98 -26.55 -15.09
C ALA A 716 -5.82 -25.27 -14.86
N LYS A 717 -5.34 -24.36 -14.00
CA LYS A 717 -5.94 -23.04 -13.76
C LYS A 717 -5.46 -22.06 -14.83
N TRP A 718 -6.40 -21.43 -15.53
CA TRP A 718 -6.14 -20.47 -16.61
C TRP A 718 -6.59 -19.05 -16.25
N ASN A 719 -6.17 -18.57 -15.06
CA ASN A 719 -6.62 -17.30 -14.49
C ASN A 719 -5.50 -16.31 -14.12
N ARG A 720 -4.25 -16.53 -14.55
CA ARG A 720 -3.12 -15.63 -14.19
C ARG A 720 -3.29 -14.21 -14.72
N VAL A 721 -3.90 -14.08 -15.89
CA VAL A 721 -4.05 -12.80 -16.61
C VAL A 721 -5.52 -12.40 -16.79
N THR A 722 -6.44 -12.97 -16.01
CA THR A 722 -7.86 -12.59 -16.08
C THR A 722 -8.02 -11.10 -15.79
N ASN A 723 -8.63 -10.36 -16.72
CA ASN A 723 -8.85 -8.92 -16.56
C ASN A 723 -10.26 -8.56 -16.10
N ILE A 724 -11.21 -9.48 -16.24
CA ILE A 724 -12.60 -9.32 -15.84
C ILE A 724 -13.20 -10.66 -15.43
N ASP A 725 -13.84 -10.70 -14.27
CA ASP A 725 -14.81 -11.74 -13.93
C ASP A 725 -16.22 -11.13 -14.01
N VAL A 726 -16.90 -11.38 -15.12
CA VAL A 726 -18.22 -10.79 -15.41
C VAL A 726 -19.28 -11.28 -14.41
N ILE A 727 -19.22 -12.55 -14.00
CA ILE A 727 -20.20 -13.12 -13.07
C ILE A 727 -19.95 -12.54 -11.68
N ALA A 728 -18.71 -12.55 -11.19
CA ALA A 728 -18.38 -11.99 -9.88
C ALA A 728 -18.64 -10.47 -9.81
N TYR A 729 -18.49 -9.74 -10.93
CA TYR A 729 -18.81 -8.32 -11.00
C TYR A 729 -20.32 -8.05 -10.91
N GLU A 730 -21.13 -8.69 -11.76
CA GLU A 730 -22.58 -8.43 -11.81
C GLU A 730 -23.32 -9.03 -10.60
N THR A 731 -22.75 -10.04 -9.92
CA THR A 731 -23.31 -10.65 -8.68
C THR A 731 -22.68 -10.14 -7.38
N ALA A 732 -21.78 -9.15 -7.42
CA ALA A 732 -21.09 -8.66 -6.23
C ALA A 732 -22.05 -8.11 -5.15
N ASP A 733 -22.01 -8.69 -3.95
CA ASP A 733 -22.76 -8.24 -2.75
C ASP A 733 -22.24 -6.90 -2.19
N ASN A 734 -21.08 -6.44 -2.67
CA ASN A 734 -20.29 -5.43 -1.97
C ASN A 734 -19.27 -4.73 -2.89
N ILE A 735 -19.02 -3.44 -2.68
CA ILE A 735 -18.15 -2.60 -3.54
C ILE A 735 -16.71 -3.11 -3.63
N LYS A 736 -16.17 -3.79 -2.59
CA LYS A 736 -14.80 -4.34 -2.64
C LYS A 736 -14.72 -5.50 -3.64
N THR A 737 -15.63 -6.46 -3.57
CA THR A 737 -15.68 -7.59 -4.52
C THR A 737 -15.94 -7.09 -5.94
N LEU A 738 -16.85 -6.11 -6.10
CA LEU A 738 -17.14 -5.51 -7.40
C LEU A 738 -15.88 -4.87 -8.04
N LEU A 739 -15.13 -4.08 -7.27
CA LEU A 739 -13.89 -3.46 -7.77
C LEU A 739 -12.77 -4.49 -7.99
N GLU A 740 -12.69 -5.55 -7.18
CA GLU A 740 -11.69 -6.62 -7.37
C GLU A 740 -11.99 -7.51 -8.59
N ALA A 741 -13.24 -7.58 -9.06
CA ALA A 741 -13.65 -8.31 -10.27
C ALA A 741 -13.46 -7.51 -11.57
N TRP A 742 -13.50 -6.16 -11.52
CA TRP A 742 -13.37 -5.28 -12.69
C TRP A 742 -11.94 -4.83 -12.96
N ASN A 743 -11.48 -4.94 -14.22
CA ASN A 743 -10.15 -4.50 -14.66
C ASN A 743 -9.05 -4.96 -13.68
N MET A 744 -9.05 -6.26 -13.39
CA MET A 744 -8.41 -6.86 -12.21
C MET A 744 -6.93 -6.52 -12.12
N ASN A 745 -6.21 -6.55 -13.24
CA ASN A 745 -4.78 -6.24 -13.29
C ASN A 745 -4.48 -4.76 -12.98
N THR A 746 -5.36 -3.84 -13.39
CA THR A 746 -5.27 -2.43 -13.00
C THR A 746 -5.54 -2.25 -11.50
N ASN A 747 -6.48 -2.99 -10.92
CA ASN A 747 -6.71 -2.99 -9.48
C ASN A 747 -5.52 -3.57 -8.68
N ILE A 748 -4.88 -4.64 -9.19
CA ILE A 748 -3.64 -5.20 -8.62
C ILE A 748 -2.51 -4.17 -8.67
N TRP A 749 -2.34 -3.46 -9.79
CA TRP A 749 -1.37 -2.37 -9.94
C TRP A 749 -1.63 -1.24 -8.93
N LEU A 750 -2.85 -0.70 -8.93
CA LEU A 750 -3.29 0.37 -8.02
C LEU A 750 -3.10 -0.03 -6.54
N LYS A 751 -3.38 -1.28 -6.18
CA LYS A 751 -3.18 -1.81 -4.82
C LYS A 751 -1.70 -1.87 -4.43
N ASN A 752 -0.87 -2.55 -5.23
CA ASN A 752 0.50 -2.89 -4.86
C ASN A 752 1.54 -1.79 -5.17
N TYR A 753 1.21 -0.84 -6.05
CA TYR A 753 2.13 0.20 -6.50
C TYR A 753 1.69 1.62 -6.12
N VAL A 754 0.42 1.83 -5.75
CA VAL A 754 -0.09 3.11 -5.23
C VAL A 754 -0.56 2.99 -3.78
N TYR A 755 -1.64 2.25 -3.51
CA TYR A 755 -2.33 2.21 -2.21
C TYR A 755 -1.42 1.78 -1.04
N LEU A 756 -0.67 0.69 -1.22
CA LEU A 756 0.25 0.20 -0.19
C LEU A 756 1.53 1.05 -0.10
N ARG A 757 1.98 1.67 -1.21
CA ARG A 757 3.24 2.43 -1.25
C ARG A 757 3.13 3.89 -0.83
N VAL A 758 1.94 4.48 -0.90
CA VAL A 758 1.63 5.82 -0.35
C VAL A 758 1.42 5.76 1.17
N THR A 759 1.12 4.57 1.71
CA THR A 759 1.00 4.35 3.15
C THR A 759 2.40 4.26 3.78
N PRO A 760 2.72 5.03 4.84
CA PRO A 760 4.01 4.94 5.50
C PRO A 760 4.28 3.55 6.09
N SER A 761 5.53 3.08 6.03
CA SER A 761 5.96 1.80 6.60
C SER A 761 5.50 1.65 8.06
N GLY A 762 4.94 0.49 8.41
CA GLY A 762 4.41 0.18 9.74
C GLY A 762 3.04 0.81 10.07
N LYS A 763 2.48 1.70 9.23
CA LYS A 763 1.16 2.30 9.45
C LYS A 763 0.06 1.62 8.63
N LYS A 764 -1.16 1.61 9.15
CA LYS A 764 -2.35 1.11 8.42
C LYS A 764 -2.79 2.13 7.36
N PRO A 765 -3.24 1.70 6.16
CA PRO A 765 -3.74 2.61 5.13
C PRO A 765 -4.92 3.46 5.60
N THR A 766 -4.91 4.75 5.24
CA THR A 766 -5.91 5.74 5.67
C THR A 766 -6.84 6.12 4.51
N PHE A 767 -7.78 7.04 4.75
CA PHE A 767 -8.59 7.62 3.67
C PHE A 767 -7.73 8.29 2.60
N PHE A 768 -6.60 8.91 2.97
CA PHE A 768 -5.63 9.46 2.01
C PHE A 768 -5.09 8.40 1.07
N SER A 769 -4.77 7.20 1.56
CA SER A 769 -4.33 6.08 0.70
C SER A 769 -5.40 5.74 -0.33
N THR A 770 -6.68 5.64 0.07
CA THR A 770 -7.79 5.41 -0.86
C THR A 770 -7.96 6.56 -1.85
N PHE A 771 -7.95 7.82 -1.39
CA PHE A 771 -8.10 9.00 -2.25
C PHE A 771 -6.98 9.11 -3.28
N ALA A 772 -5.72 8.89 -2.88
CA ALA A 772 -4.57 8.87 -3.78
C ALA A 772 -4.68 7.77 -4.85
N THR A 773 -5.17 6.59 -4.50
CA THR A 773 -5.42 5.50 -5.46
C THR A 773 -6.49 5.86 -6.49
N PHE A 774 -7.66 6.35 -6.05
CA PHE A 774 -8.74 6.76 -6.96
C PHE A 774 -8.34 7.97 -7.82
N GLY A 775 -7.62 8.95 -7.25
CA GLY A 775 -7.07 10.08 -7.98
C GLY A 775 -6.03 9.68 -9.04
N THR A 776 -5.19 8.67 -8.74
CA THR A 776 -4.24 8.10 -9.71
C THR A 776 -4.97 7.38 -10.83
N SER A 777 -6.04 6.63 -10.52
CA SER A 777 -6.93 6.02 -11.52
C SER A 777 -7.59 7.07 -12.43
N ALA A 778 -8.09 8.18 -11.88
CA ALA A 778 -8.66 9.27 -12.66
C ALA A 778 -7.63 9.88 -13.63
N LEU A 779 -6.42 10.18 -13.14
CA LEU A 779 -5.33 10.73 -13.95
C LEU A 779 -4.85 9.75 -15.04
N TRP A 780 -4.90 8.45 -14.77
CA TRP A 780 -4.57 7.40 -15.74
C TRP A 780 -5.63 7.27 -16.85
N HIS A 781 -6.89 7.63 -16.59
CA HIS A 781 -7.90 7.78 -17.64
C HIS A 781 -7.81 9.14 -18.37
N GLY A 782 -7.36 10.20 -17.70
CA GLY A 782 -6.99 11.48 -18.33
C GLY A 782 -7.35 12.73 -17.53
N PHE A 783 -7.63 13.83 -18.23
CA PHE A 783 -7.99 15.14 -17.63
C PHE A 783 -9.45 15.54 -17.82
N LEU A 784 -10.27 14.68 -18.44
CA LEU A 784 -11.68 14.97 -18.65
C LEU A 784 -12.43 14.92 -17.30
N PRO A 785 -13.22 15.96 -16.93
CA PRO A 785 -13.81 16.07 -15.60
C PRO A 785 -14.69 14.89 -15.18
N GLY A 786 -15.32 14.21 -16.16
CA GLY A 786 -16.14 13.03 -15.90
C GLY A 786 -15.41 11.92 -15.13
N TYR A 787 -14.13 11.68 -15.45
CA TYR A 787 -13.30 10.72 -14.72
C TYR A 787 -13.18 11.09 -13.23
N TYR A 788 -12.82 12.35 -12.95
CA TYR A 788 -12.64 12.82 -11.57
C TYR A 788 -13.94 12.75 -10.77
N LEU A 789 -15.09 13.11 -11.37
CA LEU A 789 -16.39 12.96 -10.72
C LEU A 789 -16.67 11.51 -10.29
N THR A 790 -16.46 10.55 -11.19
CA THR A 790 -16.68 9.13 -10.90
C THR A 790 -15.70 8.60 -9.85
N PHE A 791 -14.39 8.78 -10.03
CA PHE A 791 -13.40 8.20 -9.12
C PHE A 791 -13.37 8.85 -7.74
N VAL A 792 -13.52 10.18 -7.64
CA VAL A 792 -13.60 10.85 -6.33
C VAL A 792 -14.86 10.41 -5.58
N SER A 793 -16.02 10.35 -6.25
CA SER A 793 -17.24 9.81 -5.63
C SER A 793 -17.07 8.35 -5.21
N GLY A 794 -16.39 7.54 -6.03
CA GLY A 794 -16.04 6.14 -5.73
C GLY A 794 -15.18 5.98 -4.47
N ALA A 795 -14.26 6.90 -4.19
CA ALA A 795 -13.46 6.89 -2.97
C ALA A 795 -14.33 7.06 -1.70
N PHE A 796 -15.30 7.98 -1.73
CA PHE A 796 -16.26 8.16 -0.63
C PHE A 796 -17.16 6.94 -0.48
N VAL A 797 -17.68 6.39 -1.58
CA VAL A 797 -18.54 5.20 -1.58
C VAL A 797 -17.81 3.98 -1.01
N GLN A 798 -16.57 3.75 -1.43
CA GLN A 798 -15.72 2.67 -0.92
C GLN A 798 -15.43 2.82 0.60
N SER A 799 -15.25 4.07 1.09
CA SER A 799 -15.10 4.36 2.52
C SER A 799 -16.39 4.08 3.30
N THR A 800 -17.53 4.56 2.80
CA THR A 800 -18.86 4.41 3.39
C THR A 800 -19.24 2.93 3.49
N HIS A 801 -19.08 2.20 2.38
CA HIS A 801 -19.31 0.78 2.30
C HIS A 801 -18.41 -0.02 3.27
N ARG A 802 -17.13 0.38 3.43
CA ARG A 802 -16.24 -0.22 4.44
C ARG A 802 -16.76 0.01 5.88
N ALA A 803 -17.31 1.18 6.19
CA ALA A 803 -17.91 1.47 7.49
C ALA A 803 -19.20 0.63 7.71
N ILE A 804 -20.09 0.54 6.72
CA ILE A 804 -21.27 -0.34 6.74
C ILE A 804 -20.84 -1.78 7.02
N ARG A 805 -19.96 -2.35 6.20
CA ARG A 805 -19.56 -3.76 6.30
C ARG A 805 -18.81 -4.08 7.60
N ARG A 806 -18.09 -3.11 8.20
CA ARG A 806 -17.44 -3.30 9.51
C ARG A 806 -18.44 -3.39 10.67
N ASN A 807 -19.50 -2.58 10.64
CA ASN A 807 -20.42 -2.44 11.78
C ASN A 807 -21.69 -3.32 11.64
N ILE A 808 -22.18 -3.56 10.41
CA ILE A 808 -23.45 -4.27 10.15
C ILE A 808 -23.26 -5.76 9.83
N ARG A 809 -22.30 -6.13 8.96
CA ARG A 809 -22.07 -7.53 8.58
C ARG A 809 -21.89 -8.49 9.77
N PRO A 810 -21.20 -8.13 10.87
CA PRO A 810 -20.99 -9.05 11.99
C PRO A 810 -22.27 -9.53 12.69
N PHE A 811 -23.38 -8.78 12.59
CA PHE A 811 -24.68 -9.24 13.12
C PHE A 811 -25.18 -10.48 12.36
N PHE A 812 -25.13 -10.45 11.02
CA PHE A 812 -25.55 -11.56 10.14
C PHE A 812 -24.59 -12.77 10.14
N LEU A 813 -23.51 -12.71 10.91
CA LEU A 813 -22.62 -13.83 11.19
C LEU A 813 -22.86 -14.45 12.58
N THR A 814 -23.77 -13.87 13.38
CA THR A 814 -24.22 -14.48 14.65
C THR A 814 -25.24 -15.59 14.37
N PRO A 815 -25.33 -16.65 15.20
CA PRO A 815 -26.27 -17.75 14.96
C PRO A 815 -27.75 -17.32 14.92
N THR A 816 -28.12 -16.21 15.57
CA THR A 816 -29.49 -15.68 15.60
C THR A 816 -29.91 -15.01 14.30
N LEU A 817 -29.00 -14.33 13.60
CA LEU A 817 -29.30 -13.61 12.35
C LEU A 817 -28.69 -14.26 11.10
N SER A 818 -27.93 -15.34 11.26
CA SER A 818 -27.39 -16.17 10.17
C SER A 818 -28.46 -16.61 9.14
N PRO A 819 -29.70 -17.01 9.52
CA PRO A 819 -30.76 -17.33 8.54
C PRO A 819 -31.08 -16.16 7.60
N TYR A 820 -31.02 -14.92 8.09
CA TYR A 820 -31.28 -13.70 7.33
C TYR A 820 -30.06 -13.22 6.53
N LYS A 821 -28.90 -13.89 6.62
CA LYS A 821 -27.68 -13.52 5.87
C LYS A 821 -27.94 -13.43 4.37
N ARG A 822 -28.76 -14.32 3.79
CA ARG A 822 -29.12 -14.27 2.36
C ARG A 822 -29.83 -12.97 1.97
N ILE A 823 -30.66 -12.41 2.85
CA ILE A 823 -31.34 -11.13 2.63
C ILE A 823 -30.35 -9.97 2.76
N TYR A 824 -29.41 -10.03 3.71
CA TYR A 824 -28.30 -9.08 3.80
C TYR A 824 -27.42 -9.09 2.53
N ASP A 825 -27.06 -10.27 2.02
CA ASP A 825 -26.25 -10.38 0.81
C ASP A 825 -27.01 -9.85 -0.43
N LEU A 826 -28.31 -10.18 -0.57
CA LEU A 826 -29.16 -9.71 -1.67
C LEU A 826 -29.40 -8.19 -1.64
N THR A 827 -29.64 -7.62 -0.47
CA THR A 827 -29.79 -6.16 -0.30
C THR A 827 -28.45 -5.44 -0.51
N GLY A 828 -27.33 -6.04 -0.07
CA GLY A 828 -25.98 -5.57 -0.37
C GLY A 828 -25.67 -5.54 -1.86
N TRP A 829 -26.03 -6.60 -2.59
CA TRP A 829 -25.94 -6.68 -4.05
C TRP A 829 -26.75 -5.57 -4.73
N PHE A 830 -28.04 -5.44 -4.40
CA PHE A 830 -28.93 -4.45 -5.00
C PHE A 830 -28.42 -3.01 -4.78
N ALA A 831 -28.01 -2.68 -3.53
CA ALA A 831 -27.42 -1.39 -3.20
C ALA A 831 -26.08 -1.15 -3.92
N THR A 832 -25.24 -2.18 -4.04
CA THR A 832 -23.95 -2.12 -4.74
C THR A 832 -24.12 -1.82 -6.24
N GLN A 833 -25.01 -2.55 -6.92
CA GLN A 833 -25.28 -2.36 -8.35
C GLN A 833 -25.92 -0.99 -8.63
N ILE A 834 -26.94 -0.60 -7.87
CA ILE A 834 -27.56 0.74 -7.99
C ILE A 834 -26.53 1.85 -7.87
N THR A 835 -25.64 1.74 -6.88
CA THR A 835 -24.65 2.76 -6.58
C THR A 835 -23.62 2.86 -7.71
N ILE A 836 -23.07 1.75 -8.21
CA ILE A 836 -22.03 1.81 -9.25
C ILE A 836 -22.60 2.26 -10.60
N ASN A 837 -23.78 1.79 -10.98
CA ASN A 837 -24.47 2.17 -12.23
C ASN A 837 -24.79 3.67 -12.27
N TYR A 838 -25.13 4.25 -11.12
CA TYR A 838 -25.34 5.69 -10.99
C TYR A 838 -24.02 6.49 -11.05
N LEU A 839 -22.95 5.97 -10.43
CA LEU A 839 -21.66 6.67 -10.31
C LEU A 839 -20.80 6.62 -11.57
N ILE A 840 -21.02 5.65 -12.47
CA ILE A 840 -20.27 5.53 -13.72
C ILE A 840 -20.76 6.50 -14.82
N VAL A 841 -21.95 7.10 -14.67
CA VAL A 841 -22.53 8.04 -15.67
C VAL A 841 -21.55 9.17 -16.10
N PRO A 842 -20.81 9.85 -15.19
CA PRO A 842 -19.82 10.84 -15.59
C PRO A 842 -18.62 10.27 -16.34
N PHE A 843 -18.18 9.06 -16.03
CA PHE A 843 -17.11 8.36 -16.78
C PHE A 843 -17.54 8.10 -18.22
N LEU A 844 -18.83 7.88 -18.46
CA LEU A 844 -19.39 7.64 -19.79
C LEU A 844 -19.65 8.95 -20.57
N LEU A 845 -20.11 10.00 -19.88
CA LEU A 845 -20.37 11.33 -20.49
C LEU A 845 -19.12 12.22 -20.63
N LEU A 846 -18.06 11.97 -19.87
CA LEU A 846 -16.76 12.68 -19.84
C LEU A 846 -16.82 14.20 -19.50
N SER A 847 -17.99 14.81 -19.46
CA SER A 847 -18.23 16.25 -19.36
C SER A 847 -18.83 16.67 -18.01
N LEU A 848 -18.22 17.66 -17.35
CA LEU A 848 -18.68 18.19 -16.05
C LEU A 848 -20.15 18.63 -16.07
N ARG A 849 -20.53 19.45 -17.06
CA ARG A 849 -21.87 20.08 -17.14
C ARG A 849 -22.97 19.05 -17.40
N GLN A 850 -22.72 18.11 -18.32
CA GLN A 850 -23.67 17.04 -18.64
C GLN A 850 -23.82 16.05 -17.47
N SER A 851 -22.71 15.66 -16.85
CA SER A 851 -22.72 14.77 -15.67
C SER A 851 -23.53 15.35 -14.50
N LEU A 852 -23.27 16.60 -14.13
CA LEU A 852 -24.01 17.29 -13.07
C LEU A 852 -25.50 17.49 -13.43
N HIS A 853 -25.83 17.63 -14.72
CA HIS A 853 -27.22 17.72 -15.17
C HIS A 853 -27.96 16.39 -14.95
N VAL A 854 -27.41 15.25 -15.38
CA VAL A 854 -28.03 13.93 -15.20
C VAL A 854 -28.14 13.56 -13.72
N TRP A 855 -27.11 13.85 -12.92
CA TRP A 855 -27.16 13.66 -11.48
C TRP A 855 -28.22 14.54 -10.79
N LYS A 856 -28.40 15.80 -11.24
CA LYS A 856 -29.49 16.68 -10.76
C LYS A 856 -30.88 16.14 -11.11
N LEU A 857 -31.08 15.61 -12.32
CA LEU A 857 -32.35 14.99 -12.74
C LEU A 857 -32.70 13.74 -11.92
N ASN A 858 -31.71 13.14 -11.27
CA ASN A 858 -31.83 11.99 -10.37
C ASN A 858 -31.53 12.37 -8.91
N TYR A 859 -31.74 13.65 -8.56
CA TYR A 859 -31.71 14.20 -7.19
C TYR A 859 -30.44 13.94 -6.36
N PHE A 860 -29.29 13.69 -7.01
CA PHE A 860 -28.03 13.31 -6.33
C PHE A 860 -28.19 12.12 -5.36
N ILE A 861 -29.14 11.20 -5.62
CA ILE A 861 -29.63 10.21 -4.64
C ILE A 861 -28.52 9.37 -3.99
N ALA A 862 -27.54 8.89 -4.77
CA ALA A 862 -26.44 8.10 -4.22
C ALA A 862 -25.49 8.95 -3.36
N HIS A 863 -25.19 10.19 -3.75
CA HIS A 863 -24.36 11.12 -2.96
C HIS A 863 -25.05 11.50 -1.65
N VAL A 864 -26.35 11.78 -1.68
CA VAL A 864 -27.14 12.08 -0.48
C VAL A 864 -27.14 10.89 0.48
N GLY A 865 -27.36 9.67 -0.02
CA GLY A 865 -27.27 8.45 0.80
C GLY A 865 -25.88 8.24 1.41
N VAL A 866 -24.82 8.44 0.62
CA VAL A 866 -23.42 8.37 1.09
C VAL A 866 -23.14 9.40 2.18
N ILE A 867 -23.57 10.65 2.02
CA ILE A 867 -23.38 11.70 3.03
C ILE A 867 -24.15 11.34 4.30
N LEU A 868 -25.43 10.99 4.19
CA LEU A 868 -26.28 10.63 5.34
C LEU A 868 -25.68 9.47 6.15
N ILE A 869 -25.23 8.41 5.50
CA ILE A 869 -24.63 7.24 6.18
C ILE A 869 -23.33 7.63 6.89
N ASN A 870 -22.47 8.46 6.28
CA ASN A 870 -21.25 8.92 6.95
C ASN A 870 -21.56 9.83 8.15
N VAL A 871 -22.55 10.72 8.04
CA VAL A 871 -23.02 11.55 9.16
C VAL A 871 -23.53 10.69 10.31
N LEU A 872 -24.38 9.69 10.05
CA LEU A 872 -24.86 8.75 11.07
C LEU A 872 -23.70 8.01 11.77
N PHE A 873 -22.69 7.55 11.02
CA PHE A 873 -21.51 6.92 11.62
C PHE A 873 -20.66 7.91 12.44
N ALA A 874 -20.54 9.18 12.02
CA ALA A 874 -19.82 10.23 12.75
C ALA A 874 -20.56 10.70 14.03
N MET A 875 -21.89 10.69 14.02
CA MET A 875 -22.74 10.93 15.19
C MET A 875 -22.62 9.80 16.24
N GLY A 876 -22.22 8.60 15.82
CA GLY A 876 -21.89 7.51 16.75
C GLY A 876 -22.64 6.20 16.50
N ALA A 877 -23.43 6.09 15.41
CA ALA A 877 -24.18 4.87 15.10
C ALA A 877 -23.30 3.60 15.10
N GLY A 878 -22.02 3.71 14.71
CA GLY A 878 -21.07 2.59 14.79
C GLY A 878 -20.75 2.13 16.22
N LYS A 879 -20.67 3.06 17.17
CA LYS A 879 -20.50 2.73 18.61
C LYS A 879 -21.79 2.14 19.18
N MET A 880 -22.95 2.70 18.81
CA MET A 880 -24.26 2.18 19.20
C MET A 880 -24.44 0.73 18.74
N LEU A 881 -24.25 0.46 17.44
CA LEU A 881 -24.29 -0.89 16.87
C LEU A 881 -23.31 -1.84 17.58
N MET A 882 -22.09 -1.40 17.88
CA MET A 882 -21.13 -2.22 18.64
C MET A 882 -21.64 -2.56 20.04
N ARG A 883 -22.20 -1.60 20.78
CA ARG A 883 -22.83 -1.84 22.09
C ARG A 883 -24.01 -2.81 21.99
N THR A 884 -24.93 -2.61 21.05
CA THR A 884 -26.07 -3.52 20.81
C THR A 884 -25.61 -4.94 20.51
N ARG A 885 -24.54 -5.12 19.72
CA ARG A 885 -23.97 -6.45 19.45
C ARG A 885 -23.43 -7.13 20.71
N VAL A 886 -22.71 -6.39 21.56
CA VAL A 886 -22.17 -6.92 22.82
C VAL A 886 -23.31 -7.28 23.78
N LEU A 887 -24.32 -6.41 23.94
CA LEU A 887 -25.50 -6.69 24.76
C LEU A 887 -26.26 -7.95 24.30
N LEU A 888 -26.43 -8.14 22.98
CA LEU A 888 -27.06 -9.34 22.42
C LEU A 888 -26.22 -10.61 22.62
N SER A 889 -24.89 -10.51 22.65
CA SER A 889 -24.02 -11.64 23.00
C SER A 889 -24.16 -11.98 24.48
N ASN A 890 -23.93 -10.99 25.36
CA ASN A 890 -23.99 -11.17 26.81
C ASN A 890 -25.36 -11.68 27.27
N LYS A 891 -26.47 -11.17 26.71
CA LYS A 891 -27.82 -11.69 26.99
C LYS A 891 -27.97 -13.16 26.59
N LYS A 892 -27.34 -13.60 25.49
CA LYS A 892 -27.37 -15.00 25.06
C LYS A 892 -26.50 -15.90 25.93
N ASP A 893 -25.37 -15.41 26.39
CA ASP A 893 -24.49 -16.15 27.29
C ASP A 893 -25.11 -16.27 28.70
N LEU A 894 -25.78 -15.22 29.18
CA LEU A 894 -26.62 -15.26 30.38
C LEU A 894 -27.80 -16.22 30.23
N LEU A 895 -28.56 -16.18 29.12
CA LEU A 895 -29.66 -17.13 28.89
C LEU A 895 -29.19 -18.58 28.84
N LYS A 896 -28.00 -18.86 28.29
CA LYS A 896 -27.37 -20.20 28.35
C LYS A 896 -26.94 -20.61 29.75
N GLN A 897 -26.49 -19.67 30.58
CA GLN A 897 -26.20 -19.95 32.00
C GLN A 897 -27.50 -20.24 32.75
N VAL A 898 -28.56 -19.48 32.48
CA VAL A 898 -29.90 -19.71 33.05
C VAL A 898 -30.48 -21.06 32.60
N GLU A 899 -30.43 -21.41 31.31
CA GLU A 899 -30.84 -22.75 30.80
C GLU A 899 -30.04 -23.88 31.46
N LYS A 900 -28.73 -23.67 31.70
CA LYS A 900 -27.91 -24.64 32.45
C LYS A 900 -28.32 -24.76 33.91
N SER A 901 -28.71 -23.67 34.57
CA SER A 901 -29.23 -23.73 35.94
C SER A 901 -30.65 -24.31 36.01
N THR A 902 -31.55 -24.02 35.06
CA THR A 902 -32.95 -24.51 35.12
C THR A 902 -33.07 -26.01 34.81
N ASN A 903 -32.04 -26.64 34.26
CA ASN A 903 -31.94 -28.10 34.16
C ASN A 903 -31.44 -28.77 35.46
N GLY A 904 -31.15 -27.99 36.51
CA GLY A 904 -30.96 -28.45 37.88
C GLY A 904 -31.99 -27.78 38.81
N ASP A 905 -33.01 -28.53 39.20
CA ASP A 905 -34.04 -28.16 40.18
C ASP A 905 -34.92 -26.93 39.85
N ALA A 906 -36.09 -27.22 39.26
CA ALA A 906 -37.16 -26.26 39.08
C ALA A 906 -37.91 -25.98 40.40
N LYS A 907 -37.48 -24.95 41.15
CA LYS A 907 -38.26 -24.14 42.11
C LYS A 907 -37.53 -22.82 42.39
N ASP A 908 -38.29 -21.78 42.76
CA ASP A 908 -37.82 -20.49 43.31
C ASP A 908 -37.07 -19.50 42.39
N ILE A 909 -37.43 -19.38 41.11
CA ILE A 909 -36.97 -18.26 40.24
C ILE A 909 -38.15 -17.55 39.53
N GLY A 910 -39.29 -17.40 40.22
CA GLY A 910 -40.46 -16.67 39.72
C GLY A 910 -40.35 -15.14 39.83
N GLU A 911 -39.75 -14.63 40.91
CA GLU A 911 -39.82 -13.19 41.27
C GLU A 911 -38.61 -12.35 40.82
N ASN A 912 -37.47 -12.95 40.51
CA ASN A 912 -36.23 -12.21 40.24
C ASN A 912 -36.07 -11.72 38.78
N ILE A 913 -37.00 -12.03 37.87
CA ILE A 913 -36.88 -11.68 36.44
C ILE A 913 -37.55 -10.34 36.11
N GLU A 914 -38.62 -9.94 36.78
CA GLU A 914 -39.29 -8.65 36.51
C GLU A 914 -38.45 -7.44 36.99
N ASN A 915 -37.75 -7.56 38.11
CA ASN A 915 -36.91 -6.47 38.65
C ASN A 915 -35.60 -6.23 37.87
N ALA A 916 -35.23 -7.11 36.93
CA ALA A 916 -34.00 -7.00 36.14
C ALA A 916 -34.20 -6.35 34.75
N VAL A 917 -35.43 -5.97 34.38
CA VAL A 917 -35.76 -5.47 33.03
C VAL A 917 -36.68 -4.24 33.09
N VAL A 918 -36.25 -3.21 33.82
CA VAL A 918 -36.78 -1.83 33.68
C VAL A 918 -35.59 -0.90 33.38
N PRO A 919 -35.66 -0.03 32.34
CA PRO A 919 -34.49 0.70 31.85
C PRO A 919 -34.28 2.08 32.53
N GLU A 920 -33.01 2.45 32.66
CA GLU A 920 -32.50 3.84 32.59
C GLU A 920 -31.57 3.98 31.37
#